data_AF-A0A496SH72-F1
#
_entry.id   AF-A0A496SH72-F1
#
_cell.length_a   1.000
_cell.length_b   1.000
_cell.length_c   1.000
_cell.angle_alpha   90.00
_cell.angle_beta   90.00
_cell.angle_gamma   90.00
#
_symmetry.space_group_name_H-M   'P 1'
#
loop_
_entity.id
_entity.type
_entity.pdbx_description
1 polymer ?
#
loop_
_entity_poly.entity_id
_entity_poly.type
_entity_poly.pdbx_seq_one_letter_code
_entity_poly.pdbx_strand_id
1 'polypeptide(L)'
;MKSLVFMLIFLVSTANARMLVKIYLHTPKNIKILVENGVDVVYYDRKSLTVEAVVKDSTLLTHLGFKYDVKIKDTKEWWEKSDYKRDFGPYYTYNEVVTELDNLHALYPDLISEKFSIGQSWEGREIWAVKISDNVGLEEDEPTIVFHSAIHAREPGGVSVLLGFIKYLLFNYDKDSIIRWLLNNREIYVIPVVNPDGYVYNESSDGYWRKNKRDNDLNGYFNEDYDGVDLNRNFSYQWGGSGSSNDPSSDIYRGPYPFSEPETQALRDFINTVNPRIVINYHTYSNLILFPWGYENIPTPDDSLLRSMARYMSQFNGYDYGRPGELLYIADGVAIDWEYGDTSHPKILPFTFEVGEAFWQPDTNVIVEQIAENLEPNLFLIKATDQFIDLDSLLVVKSDSILNIYVRVTNFSPWDSAYNVRIHLESTDPSLGIVDSIVFLGDIPPFPKGKIFNQSDAISVIVPSYITDGYFYALFRIESDNGFSISIRKPVSFGLPDTLYVEDFESDVSEWSGDWGLTTSSSHSPSHSMTDSPAGNYPDDATLSLIMSVPVNLVDSTGDTILPVVGFWQKYDLEAGYDFGTFSISWDGKNYRPLLQITGTHAIWEEYNVEVGEIRGDKLYLKFCLTSDYSVNSDGWYVDDVYVLGYKKINPQPGIGEVARRQHGELLNTVIYIPGFSNVRIYTVEGRLMGEIDLSQQKNVPLGDKLPSGVYFLEYRGNRKMVIYKKMVVIK
;
A
#
# COMPACT_ATOMS: atom_id res chain seq x y z
N MET A 1 -16.95 -67.73 36.08
CA MET A 1 -16.17 -67.02 35.04
C MET A 1 -16.96 -65.79 34.59
N LYS A 2 -16.60 -64.61 35.09
CA LYS A 2 -17.01 -63.32 34.52
C LYS A 2 -15.76 -62.47 34.41
N SER A 3 -15.38 -62.19 33.17
CA SER A 3 -14.22 -61.39 32.79
C SER A 3 -14.47 -59.94 33.16
N LEU A 4 -13.60 -59.35 33.98
CA LEU A 4 -13.51 -57.89 34.14
C LEU A 4 -12.63 -57.38 32.99
N VAL A 5 -13.26 -56.66 32.05
CA VAL A 5 -12.55 -55.88 31.03
C VAL A 5 -12.18 -54.55 31.66
N PHE A 6 -10.88 -54.31 31.86
CA PHE A 6 -10.36 -52.97 32.15
C PHE A 6 -10.36 -52.16 30.85
N MET A 7 -11.27 -51.20 30.74
CA MET A 7 -11.25 -50.20 29.68
C MET A 7 -10.26 -49.11 30.10
N LEU A 8 -9.05 -49.17 29.55
CA LEU A 8 -8.08 -48.07 29.62
C LEU A 8 -8.63 -46.92 28.79
N ILE A 9 -9.11 -45.86 29.45
CA ILE A 9 -9.40 -44.59 28.79
C ILE A 9 -8.04 -43.94 28.53
N PHE A 10 -7.59 -43.97 27.28
CA PHE A 10 -6.56 -43.05 26.81
C PHE A 10 -7.16 -41.64 26.90
N LEU A 11 -6.78 -40.88 27.92
CA LEU A 11 -6.83 -39.42 27.85
C LEU A 11 -5.80 -39.01 26.81
N VAL A 12 -6.26 -38.83 25.58
CA VAL A 12 -5.55 -37.98 24.61
C VAL A 12 -5.55 -36.60 25.24
N SER A 13 -4.40 -36.15 25.73
CA SER A 13 -4.17 -34.74 26.01
C SER A 13 -4.41 -34.00 24.70
N THR A 14 -5.56 -33.34 24.59
CA THR A 14 -5.81 -32.37 23.54
C THR A 14 -4.89 -31.19 23.82
N ALA A 15 -3.95 -30.91 22.92
CA ALA A 15 -3.14 -29.70 22.99
C ALA A 15 -4.07 -28.48 23.16
N ASN A 16 -3.78 -27.64 24.15
CA ASN A 16 -4.65 -26.52 24.48
C ASN A 16 -4.64 -25.53 23.31
N ALA A 17 -5.80 -25.31 22.69
CA ALA A 17 -5.94 -24.27 21.69
C ALA A 17 -5.74 -22.89 22.33
N ARG A 18 -5.16 -21.95 21.59
CA ARG A 18 -5.00 -20.56 22.04
C ARG A 18 -6.34 -19.85 22.12
N MET A 19 -6.38 -18.77 22.90
CA MET A 19 -7.49 -17.83 23.03
C MET A 19 -7.07 -16.44 22.55
N LEU A 20 -7.97 -15.71 21.89
CA LEU A 20 -7.85 -14.27 21.70
C LEU A 20 -8.75 -13.57 22.70
N VAL A 21 -8.17 -12.68 23.51
CA VAL A 21 -8.88 -11.96 24.58
C VAL A 21 -8.69 -10.46 24.46
N LYS A 22 -9.70 -9.71 24.89
CA LYS A 22 -9.62 -8.26 25.13
C LYS A 22 -9.44 -8.02 26.63
N ILE A 23 -8.31 -7.47 27.03
CA ILE A 23 -7.92 -7.25 28.42
C ILE A 23 -8.11 -5.77 28.76
N TYR A 24 -8.71 -5.49 29.91
CA TYR A 24 -8.92 -4.14 30.43
C TYR A 24 -7.75 -3.75 31.35
N LEU A 25 -6.99 -2.73 30.95
CA LEU A 25 -5.89 -2.19 31.74
C LEU A 25 -6.41 -1.22 32.81
N HIS A 26 -5.76 -1.19 33.97
CA HIS A 26 -6.05 -0.17 34.99
C HIS A 26 -5.35 1.16 34.68
N THR A 27 -4.17 1.08 34.08
CA THR A 27 -3.34 2.21 33.64
C THR A 27 -2.54 1.79 32.40
N PRO A 28 -2.09 2.74 31.55
CA PRO A 28 -1.20 2.43 30.42
C PRO A 28 0.04 1.62 30.80
N LYS A 29 0.58 1.83 32.01
CA LYS A 29 1.78 1.14 32.50
C LYS A 29 1.57 -0.36 32.69
N ASN A 30 0.33 -0.84 32.80
CA ASN A 30 0.06 -2.25 33.02
C ASN A 30 0.33 -3.13 31.81
N ILE A 31 0.42 -2.56 30.60
CA ILE A 31 0.84 -3.33 29.41
C ILE A 31 2.21 -3.97 29.60
N LYS A 32 3.12 -3.30 30.31
CA LYS A 32 4.45 -3.82 30.64
C LYS A 32 4.37 -5.11 31.47
N ILE A 33 3.41 -5.20 32.39
CA ILE A 33 3.21 -6.39 33.22
C ILE A 33 2.84 -7.59 32.35
N LEU A 34 2.00 -7.39 31.32
CA LEU A 34 1.62 -8.45 30.39
C LEU A 34 2.85 -8.94 29.61
N VAL A 35 3.60 -8.02 29.01
CA VAL A 35 4.80 -8.35 28.22
C VAL A 35 5.89 -9.01 29.06
N GLU A 36 6.16 -8.51 30.28
CA GLU A 36 7.14 -9.11 31.21
C GLU A 36 6.73 -10.53 31.67
N ASN A 37 5.45 -10.88 31.59
CA ASN A 37 4.94 -12.23 31.86
C ASN A 37 4.75 -13.07 30.59
N GLY A 38 5.36 -12.66 29.46
CA GLY A 38 5.38 -13.45 28.24
C GLY A 38 4.07 -13.45 27.45
N VAL A 39 3.16 -12.50 27.71
CA VAL A 39 1.89 -12.35 26.99
C VAL A 39 2.13 -11.73 25.62
N ASP A 40 1.58 -12.37 24.60
CA ASP A 40 1.59 -11.92 23.21
C ASP A 40 0.49 -10.87 23.00
N VAL A 41 0.85 -9.61 23.20
CA VAL A 41 -0.02 -8.45 22.97
C VAL A 41 -0.02 -8.15 21.46
N VAL A 42 -1.20 -8.00 20.88
CA VAL A 42 -1.38 -7.87 19.43
C VAL A 42 -2.01 -6.55 19.01
N TYR A 43 -2.71 -5.87 19.92
CA TYR A 43 -3.33 -4.57 19.67
C TYR A 43 -3.44 -3.78 20.98
N TYR A 44 -3.32 -2.45 20.91
CA TYR A 44 -3.50 -1.56 22.05
C TYR A 44 -4.40 -0.37 21.71
N ASP A 45 -5.61 -0.37 22.26
CA ASP A 45 -6.48 0.80 22.29
C ASP A 45 -6.14 1.66 23.51
N ARG A 46 -5.43 2.76 23.24
CA ARG A 46 -5.01 3.75 24.24
C ARG A 46 -6.17 4.54 24.83
N LYS A 47 -7.25 4.76 24.06
CA LYS A 47 -8.40 5.55 24.49
C LYS A 47 -9.22 4.78 25.53
N SER A 48 -9.54 3.51 25.23
CA SER A 48 -10.31 2.67 26.14
C SER A 48 -9.45 1.95 27.20
N LEU A 49 -8.12 2.09 27.13
CA LEU A 49 -7.15 1.35 27.94
C LEU A 49 -7.39 -0.16 27.86
N THR A 50 -7.58 -0.68 26.65
CA THR A 50 -7.75 -2.11 26.41
C THR A 50 -6.67 -2.64 25.48
N VAL A 51 -6.28 -3.90 25.69
CA VAL A 51 -5.33 -4.59 24.80
C VAL A 51 -5.95 -5.88 24.31
N GLU A 52 -5.68 -6.23 23.06
CA GLU A 52 -5.93 -7.58 22.59
C GLU A 52 -4.66 -8.41 22.75
N ALA A 53 -4.83 -9.64 23.22
CA ALA A 53 -3.72 -10.55 23.42
C ALA A 53 -4.10 -11.97 23.08
N VAL A 54 -3.13 -12.71 22.56
CA VAL A 54 -3.22 -14.16 22.37
C VAL A 54 -2.63 -14.84 23.60
N VAL A 55 -3.38 -15.75 24.20
CA VAL A 55 -2.97 -16.48 25.42
C VAL A 55 -3.31 -17.96 25.29
N LYS A 56 -2.52 -18.85 25.91
CA LYS A 56 -2.81 -20.29 25.94
C LYS A 56 -3.99 -20.63 26.85
N ASP A 57 -4.11 -19.92 27.98
CA ASP A 57 -5.26 -19.98 28.87
C ASP A 57 -5.41 -18.67 29.65
N SER A 58 -6.56 -18.49 30.31
CA SER A 58 -6.87 -17.27 31.05
C SER A 58 -6.49 -17.27 32.54
N THR A 59 -5.83 -18.32 33.01
CA THR A 59 -5.38 -18.47 34.41
C THR A 59 -4.35 -17.40 34.74
N LEU A 60 -3.40 -17.15 33.84
CA LEU A 60 -2.38 -16.11 34.01
C LEU A 60 -3.02 -14.73 34.19
N LEU A 61 -4.00 -14.38 33.34
CA LEU A 61 -4.69 -13.10 33.40
C LEU A 61 -5.46 -12.93 34.72
N THR A 62 -6.11 -14.01 35.15
CA THR A 62 -6.83 -14.06 36.44
C THR A 62 -5.86 -13.90 37.62
N HIS A 63 -4.70 -14.56 37.56
CA HIS A 63 -3.66 -14.46 38.59
C HIS A 63 -3.06 -13.05 38.67
N LEU A 64 -2.84 -12.41 37.53
CA LEU A 64 -2.37 -11.02 37.43
C LEU A 64 -3.46 -9.99 37.80
N GLY A 65 -4.70 -10.42 38.01
CA GLY A 65 -5.81 -9.57 38.44
C GLY A 65 -6.47 -8.77 37.31
N PHE A 66 -6.20 -9.11 36.05
CA PHE A 66 -6.80 -8.43 34.91
C PHE A 66 -8.23 -8.93 34.64
N LYS A 67 -9.12 -7.99 34.31
CA LYS A 67 -10.41 -8.31 33.70
C LYS A 67 -10.21 -8.49 32.20
N TYR A 68 -10.93 -9.43 31.61
CA TYR A 68 -10.86 -9.68 30.18
C TYR A 68 -12.19 -10.22 29.64
N ASP A 69 -12.45 -9.96 28.37
CA ASP A 69 -13.48 -10.60 27.57
C ASP A 69 -12.82 -11.55 26.56
N VAL A 70 -13.50 -12.66 26.26
CA VAL A 70 -13.02 -13.65 25.29
C VAL A 70 -13.58 -13.29 23.92
N LYS A 71 -12.70 -12.95 22.96
CA LYS A 71 -13.08 -12.73 21.55
C LYS A 71 -13.13 -14.06 20.80
N ILE A 72 -12.08 -14.87 20.95
CA ILE A 72 -12.01 -16.24 20.40
C ILE A 72 -11.65 -17.18 21.54
N LYS A 73 -12.56 -18.10 21.83
CA LYS A 73 -12.39 -19.06 22.94
C LYS A 73 -11.43 -20.18 22.61
N ASP A 74 -11.43 -20.63 21.36
CA ASP A 74 -10.62 -21.73 20.88
C ASP A 74 -10.26 -21.43 19.42
N THR A 75 -8.99 -21.07 19.20
CA THR A 75 -8.46 -20.72 17.87
C THR A 75 -8.48 -21.91 16.91
N LYS A 76 -8.32 -23.15 17.39
CA LYS A 76 -8.45 -24.35 16.54
C LYS A 76 -9.88 -24.53 16.08
N GLU A 77 -10.86 -24.46 16.99
CA GLU A 77 -12.28 -24.58 16.63
C GLU A 77 -12.72 -23.44 15.69
N TRP A 78 -12.21 -22.22 15.92
CA TRP A 78 -12.46 -21.08 15.04
C TRP A 78 -11.85 -21.31 13.65
N TRP A 79 -10.60 -21.73 13.57
CA TRP A 79 -9.89 -22.02 12.32
C TRP A 79 -10.57 -23.12 11.51
N GLU A 80 -10.97 -24.21 12.17
CA GLU A 80 -11.69 -25.35 11.56
C GLU A 80 -13.01 -24.94 10.89
N LYS A 81 -13.64 -23.87 11.38
CA LYS A 81 -14.89 -23.33 10.82
C LYS A 81 -14.65 -22.20 9.82
N SER A 82 -13.44 -21.66 9.76
CA SER A 82 -13.09 -20.54 8.90
C SER A 82 -12.94 -20.98 7.44
N ASP A 83 -13.26 -20.06 6.52
CA ASP A 83 -12.98 -20.29 5.09
C ASP A 83 -11.47 -20.28 4.79
N TYR A 84 -10.63 -19.76 5.70
CA TYR A 84 -9.17 -19.74 5.56
C TYR A 84 -8.54 -21.12 5.57
N LYS A 85 -9.12 -22.08 6.30
CA LYS A 85 -8.61 -23.46 6.31
C LYS A 85 -8.65 -24.09 4.92
N ARG A 86 -9.59 -23.68 4.05
CA ARG A 86 -9.66 -24.17 2.68
C ARG A 86 -8.76 -23.33 1.79
N ASP A 87 -7.68 -23.93 1.31
CA ASP A 87 -6.72 -23.31 0.38
C ASP A 87 -6.16 -21.97 0.88
N PHE A 88 -5.97 -21.82 2.20
CA PHE A 88 -5.48 -20.60 2.85
C PHE A 88 -6.38 -19.35 2.62
N GLY A 89 -7.64 -19.59 2.26
CA GLY A 89 -8.64 -18.56 2.03
C GLY A 89 -8.24 -17.58 0.91
N PRO A 90 -8.28 -16.26 1.15
CA PRO A 90 -7.89 -15.26 0.16
C PRO A 90 -6.37 -15.01 0.09
N TYR A 91 -5.59 -15.63 0.99
CA TYR A 91 -4.15 -15.45 1.09
C TYR A 91 -3.39 -16.47 0.25
N TYR A 92 -2.11 -16.20 0.00
CA TYR A 92 -1.23 -17.11 -0.71
C TYR A 92 -0.61 -18.12 0.26
N THR A 93 -0.75 -19.41 0.00
CA THR A 93 0.11 -20.44 0.61
C THR A 93 1.57 -20.20 0.25
N TYR A 94 2.52 -20.78 1.00
CA TYR A 94 3.95 -20.63 0.68
C TYR A 94 4.27 -21.09 -0.75
N ASN A 95 3.67 -22.20 -1.20
CA ASN A 95 3.89 -22.71 -2.56
C ASN A 95 3.29 -21.79 -3.64
N GLU A 96 2.17 -21.13 -3.35
CA GLU A 96 1.59 -20.14 -4.27
C GLU A 96 2.45 -18.88 -4.35
N VAL A 97 3.02 -18.41 -3.23
CA VAL A 97 4.01 -17.32 -3.25
C VAL A 97 5.17 -17.68 -4.16
N VAL A 98 5.78 -18.86 -3.96
CA VAL A 98 6.91 -19.34 -4.78
C VAL A 98 6.54 -19.41 -6.26
N THR A 99 5.38 -19.97 -6.57
CA THR A 99 4.88 -20.08 -7.95
C THR A 99 4.60 -18.72 -8.56
N GLU A 100 4.11 -17.76 -7.77
CA GLU A 100 3.81 -16.42 -8.27
C GLU A 100 5.07 -15.64 -8.59
N LEU A 101 6.13 -15.75 -7.78
CA LEU A 101 7.43 -15.16 -8.11
C LEU A 101 7.98 -15.72 -9.44
N ASP A 102 7.84 -17.03 -9.67
CA ASP A 102 8.22 -17.64 -10.96
C ASP A 102 7.38 -17.13 -12.13
N ASN A 103 6.07 -16.98 -11.93
CA ASN A 103 5.18 -16.43 -12.95
C ASN A 103 5.53 -14.98 -13.30
N LEU A 104 5.83 -14.15 -12.29
CA LEU A 104 6.19 -12.75 -12.48
C LEU A 104 7.51 -12.63 -13.23
N HIS A 105 8.52 -13.44 -12.88
CA HIS A 105 9.77 -13.51 -13.65
C HIS A 105 9.54 -13.96 -15.09
N ALA A 106 8.71 -14.98 -15.33
CA ALA A 106 8.41 -15.41 -16.69
C ALA A 106 7.70 -14.34 -17.54
N LEU A 107 6.95 -13.43 -16.91
CA LEU A 107 6.25 -12.33 -17.57
C LEU A 107 7.12 -11.08 -17.78
N TYR A 108 8.02 -10.79 -16.84
CA TYR A 108 8.84 -9.58 -16.83
C TYR A 108 10.32 -9.91 -16.55
N PRO A 109 10.97 -10.79 -17.34
CA PRO A 109 12.27 -11.36 -17.00
C PRO A 109 13.41 -10.33 -16.93
N ASP A 110 13.22 -9.16 -17.57
CA ASP A 110 14.19 -8.06 -17.55
C ASP A 110 13.99 -7.12 -16.35
N LEU A 111 12.84 -7.17 -15.67
CA LEU A 111 12.48 -6.26 -14.57
C LEU A 111 12.43 -6.90 -13.18
N ILE A 112 12.28 -8.22 -13.11
CA ILE A 112 12.34 -8.99 -11.87
C ILE A 112 13.26 -10.19 -12.05
N SER A 113 14.18 -10.41 -11.11
CA SER A 113 15.11 -11.53 -11.16
C SER A 113 14.40 -12.88 -11.07
N GLU A 114 15.07 -13.97 -11.47
CA GLU A 114 14.70 -15.28 -10.94
C GLU A 114 14.74 -15.20 -9.40
N LYS A 115 13.78 -15.85 -8.74
CA LYS A 115 13.83 -15.94 -7.27
C LYS A 115 15.14 -16.62 -6.84
N PHE A 116 15.77 -16.09 -5.81
CA PHE A 116 16.97 -16.68 -5.22
C PHE A 116 16.79 -16.82 -3.71
N SER A 117 17.49 -17.78 -3.12
CA SER A 117 17.41 -18.03 -1.68
C SER A 117 18.40 -17.15 -0.94
N ILE A 118 17.95 -16.51 0.15
CA ILE A 118 18.83 -15.81 1.10
C ILE A 118 19.32 -16.73 2.23
N GLY A 119 18.80 -17.96 2.29
CA GLY A 119 19.07 -18.94 3.34
C GLY A 119 17.92 -19.92 3.51
N GLN A 120 18.11 -20.90 4.40
CA GLN A 120 17.11 -21.92 4.69
C GLN A 120 16.63 -21.82 6.14
N SER A 121 15.38 -22.21 6.38
CA SER A 121 14.78 -22.37 7.70
C SER A 121 15.22 -23.65 8.41
N TRP A 122 14.74 -23.87 9.64
CA TRP A 122 14.99 -25.09 10.42
C TRP A 122 14.58 -26.39 9.73
N GLU A 123 13.42 -26.42 9.07
CA GLU A 123 12.92 -27.58 8.32
C GLU A 123 13.47 -27.62 6.87
N GLY A 124 14.43 -26.75 6.52
CA GLY A 124 15.13 -26.74 5.24
C GLY A 124 14.36 -26.09 4.09
N ARG A 125 13.34 -25.26 4.38
CA ARG A 125 12.64 -24.48 3.35
C ARG A 125 13.45 -23.25 2.99
N GLU A 126 13.49 -22.93 1.71
CA GLU A 126 14.18 -21.75 1.20
C GLU A 126 13.45 -20.46 1.60
N ILE A 127 14.21 -19.44 1.97
CA ILE A 127 13.73 -18.08 2.21
C ILE A 127 13.96 -17.31 0.91
N TRP A 128 12.91 -17.18 0.11
CA TRP A 128 13.00 -16.62 -1.23
C TRP A 128 12.99 -15.10 -1.25
N ALA A 129 13.89 -14.53 -2.05
CA ALA A 129 13.93 -13.13 -2.42
C ALA A 129 13.86 -12.95 -3.94
N VAL A 130 13.48 -11.76 -4.37
CA VAL A 130 13.58 -11.28 -5.75
C VAL A 130 14.17 -9.87 -5.76
N LYS A 131 14.92 -9.54 -6.81
CA LYS A 131 15.37 -8.18 -7.14
C LYS A 131 14.46 -7.60 -8.21
N ILE A 132 14.06 -6.35 -8.06
CA ILE A 132 13.27 -5.58 -9.04
C ILE A 132 14.08 -4.33 -9.40
N SER A 133 14.44 -4.20 -10.67
CA SER A 133 15.31 -3.17 -11.26
C SER A 133 15.26 -3.36 -12.79
N ASP A 134 15.77 -2.43 -13.60
CA ASP A 134 15.86 -2.60 -15.06
C ASP A 134 17.01 -3.52 -15.52
N ASN A 135 17.98 -3.82 -14.63
CA ASN A 135 19.09 -4.73 -14.92
C ASN A 135 19.26 -5.80 -13.83
N VAL A 136 18.24 -6.62 -13.63
CA VAL A 136 18.21 -7.64 -12.56
C VAL A 136 19.33 -8.69 -12.59
N GLY A 137 20.05 -8.83 -13.71
CA GLY A 137 21.20 -9.73 -13.84
C GLY A 137 22.57 -9.10 -13.56
N LEU A 138 22.61 -7.81 -13.26
CA LEU A 138 23.84 -7.06 -12.97
C LEU A 138 23.79 -6.52 -11.54
N GLU A 139 24.96 -6.43 -10.91
CA GLU A 139 25.16 -5.68 -9.67
C GLU A 139 25.55 -4.26 -10.08
N GLU A 140 24.72 -3.28 -9.74
CA GLU A 140 24.94 -1.87 -10.04
C GLU A 140 25.14 -1.10 -8.72
N ASP A 141 25.87 0.02 -8.76
CA ASP A 141 26.03 0.88 -7.59
C ASP A 141 24.79 1.77 -7.44
N GLU A 142 23.65 1.12 -7.18
CA GLU A 142 22.34 1.74 -7.10
C GLU A 142 21.80 1.77 -5.66
N PRO A 143 21.13 2.85 -5.25
CA PRO A 143 20.51 2.93 -3.94
C PRO A 143 19.51 1.80 -3.73
N THR A 144 19.73 1.05 -2.65
CA THR A 144 19.02 -0.20 -2.38
C THR A 144 17.96 -0.02 -1.29
N ILE A 145 16.83 -0.70 -1.45
CA ILE A 145 15.75 -0.83 -0.45
C ILE A 145 15.33 -2.29 -0.32
N VAL A 146 15.03 -2.71 0.92
CA VAL A 146 14.54 -4.06 1.21
C VAL A 146 13.14 -3.99 1.80
N PHE A 147 12.23 -4.75 1.23
CA PHE A 147 10.90 -5.02 1.77
C PHE A 147 10.81 -6.47 2.21
N HIS A 148 10.34 -6.75 3.42
CA HIS A 148 10.09 -8.12 3.85
C HIS A 148 8.83 -8.26 4.70
N SER A 149 8.28 -9.47 4.78
CA SER A 149 7.08 -9.74 5.58
C SER A 149 7.07 -11.15 6.16
N ALA A 150 6.02 -11.45 6.94
CA ALA A 150 5.79 -12.75 7.55
C ALA A 150 7.00 -13.27 8.34
N ILE A 151 7.66 -12.37 9.10
CA ILE A 151 8.59 -12.78 10.16
C ILE A 151 7.82 -13.45 11.32
N HIS A 152 6.58 -13.02 11.56
CA HIS A 152 5.59 -13.83 12.28
C HIS A 152 4.70 -14.58 11.29
N ALA A 153 4.45 -15.84 11.59
CA ALA A 153 3.81 -16.77 10.66
C ALA A 153 2.31 -16.54 10.41
N ARG A 154 1.60 -15.91 11.34
CA ARG A 154 0.14 -15.68 11.28
C ARG A 154 -0.24 -14.35 10.64
N GLU A 155 0.68 -13.69 9.95
CA GLU A 155 0.51 -12.32 9.43
C GLU A 155 0.58 -12.30 7.89
N PRO A 156 -0.30 -13.05 7.18
CA PRO A 156 -0.25 -13.17 5.72
C PRO A 156 -0.65 -11.89 4.97
N GLY A 157 -1.25 -10.90 5.66
CA GLY A 157 -1.57 -9.60 5.06
C GLY A 157 -0.34 -8.89 4.48
N GLY A 158 0.79 -8.94 5.20
CA GLY A 158 2.07 -8.39 4.70
C GLY A 158 2.52 -9.05 3.39
N VAL A 159 2.34 -10.37 3.26
CA VAL A 159 2.68 -11.12 2.03
C VAL A 159 1.85 -10.62 0.84
N SER A 160 0.54 -10.44 1.06
CA SER A 160 -0.37 -9.91 0.04
C SER A 160 -0.01 -8.49 -0.39
N VAL A 161 0.33 -7.61 0.56
CA VAL A 161 0.78 -6.23 0.28
C VAL A 161 2.03 -6.25 -0.61
N LEU A 162 3.03 -7.05 -0.25
CA LEU A 162 4.27 -7.14 -1.04
C LEU A 162 4.02 -7.69 -2.45
N LEU A 163 3.28 -8.80 -2.60
CA LEU A 163 2.98 -9.33 -3.93
C LEU A 163 2.15 -8.37 -4.79
N GLY A 164 1.20 -7.65 -4.19
CA GLY A 164 0.44 -6.59 -4.85
C GLY A 164 1.34 -5.46 -5.33
N PHE A 165 2.29 -5.04 -4.50
CA PHE A 165 3.24 -3.98 -4.83
C PHE A 165 4.21 -4.38 -5.96
N ILE A 166 4.76 -5.60 -5.95
CA ILE A 166 5.58 -6.11 -7.05
C ILE A 166 4.79 -6.02 -8.37
N LYS A 167 3.55 -6.53 -8.39
CA LYS A 167 2.69 -6.49 -9.58
C LYS A 167 2.45 -5.07 -10.07
N TYR A 168 2.24 -4.12 -9.14
CA TYR A 168 2.03 -2.72 -9.46
C TYR A 168 3.26 -2.09 -10.14
N LEU A 169 4.46 -2.32 -9.61
CA LEU A 169 5.71 -1.81 -10.20
C LEU A 169 5.93 -2.37 -11.61
N LEU A 170 5.83 -3.69 -11.78
CA LEU A 170 6.08 -4.36 -13.06
C LEU A 170 5.05 -3.94 -14.14
N PHE A 171 3.77 -3.88 -13.78
CA PHE A 171 2.71 -3.53 -14.72
C PHE A 171 2.76 -2.08 -15.20
N ASN A 172 3.28 -1.17 -14.36
CA ASN A 172 3.30 0.25 -14.65
C ASN A 172 4.67 0.77 -15.12
N TYR A 173 5.71 -0.08 -15.15
CA TYR A 173 7.04 0.31 -15.67
C TYR A 173 6.95 1.01 -17.02
N ASP A 174 6.12 0.50 -17.95
CA ASP A 174 6.01 1.12 -19.27
C ASP A 174 5.00 2.26 -19.39
N LYS A 175 4.18 2.46 -18.37
CA LYS A 175 3.02 3.35 -18.37
C LYS A 175 3.24 4.61 -17.55
N ASP A 176 4.11 4.54 -16.55
CA ASP A 176 4.35 5.62 -15.61
C ASP A 176 5.84 5.97 -15.61
N SER A 177 6.17 7.21 -15.98
CA SER A 177 7.55 7.67 -16.08
C SER A 177 8.27 7.71 -14.74
N ILE A 178 7.55 7.89 -13.62
CA ILE A 178 8.13 7.87 -12.28
C ILE A 178 8.50 6.42 -11.94
N ILE A 179 7.60 5.47 -12.16
CA ILE A 179 7.89 4.04 -11.88
C ILE A 179 9.04 3.55 -12.76
N ARG A 180 9.05 3.91 -14.04
CA ARG A 180 10.19 3.64 -14.93
C ARG A 180 11.49 4.20 -14.36
N TRP A 181 11.47 5.46 -13.94
CA TRP A 181 12.66 6.09 -13.38
C TRP A 181 13.13 5.37 -12.11
N LEU A 182 12.22 5.00 -11.21
CA LEU A 182 12.57 4.31 -9.97
C LEU A 182 13.23 2.96 -10.27
N LEU A 183 12.66 2.15 -11.16
CA LEU A 183 13.22 0.84 -11.49
C LEU A 183 14.56 0.93 -12.25
N ASN A 184 14.80 2.02 -12.99
CA ASN A 184 16.05 2.25 -13.72
C ASN A 184 17.18 2.85 -12.86
N ASN A 185 16.93 3.16 -11.60
CA ASN A 185 17.88 3.89 -10.75
C ASN A 185 17.92 3.33 -9.32
N ARG A 186 17.27 2.20 -9.03
CA ARG A 186 17.12 1.63 -7.69
C ARG A 186 17.12 0.11 -7.75
N GLU A 187 17.72 -0.48 -6.74
CA GLU A 187 17.56 -1.90 -6.46
C GLU A 187 16.51 -2.12 -5.37
N ILE A 188 15.43 -2.80 -5.73
CA ILE A 188 14.34 -3.12 -4.81
C ILE A 188 14.36 -4.62 -4.55
N TYR A 189 14.72 -5.02 -3.33
CA TYR A 189 14.66 -6.42 -2.92
C TYR A 189 13.38 -6.69 -2.13
N VAL A 190 12.72 -7.80 -2.44
CA VAL A 190 11.49 -8.20 -1.75
C VAL A 190 11.62 -9.64 -1.25
N ILE A 191 11.38 -9.84 0.05
CA ILE A 191 11.39 -11.15 0.74
C ILE A 191 9.99 -11.41 1.31
N PRO A 192 9.08 -12.05 0.55
CA PRO A 192 7.69 -12.17 0.98
C PRO A 192 7.51 -12.97 2.27
N VAL A 193 8.27 -14.06 2.47
CA VAL A 193 8.11 -14.95 3.63
C VAL A 193 9.44 -15.21 4.31
N VAL A 194 9.71 -14.49 5.40
CA VAL A 194 10.92 -14.68 6.22
C VAL A 194 10.85 -15.95 7.08
N ASN A 195 9.66 -16.34 7.55
CA ASN A 195 9.42 -17.52 8.39
C ASN A 195 8.65 -18.62 7.63
N PRO A 196 9.26 -19.32 6.65
CA PRO A 196 8.53 -20.27 5.82
C PRO A 196 8.01 -21.47 6.62
N ASP A 197 8.69 -21.92 7.67
CA ASP A 197 8.26 -23.08 8.46
C ASP A 197 7.03 -22.77 9.29
N GLY A 198 7.04 -21.64 10.00
CA GLY A 198 5.88 -21.21 10.77
C GLY A 198 4.70 -20.88 9.85
N TYR A 199 4.95 -20.24 8.71
CA TYR A 199 3.90 -19.87 7.76
C TYR A 199 3.18 -21.10 7.20
N VAL A 200 3.95 -22.11 6.76
CA VAL A 200 3.39 -23.40 6.29
C VAL A 200 2.66 -24.14 7.42
N TYR A 201 3.11 -24.01 8.67
CA TYR A 201 2.40 -24.63 9.79
C TYR A 201 0.97 -24.10 9.93
N ASN A 202 0.75 -22.80 9.76
CA ASN A 202 -0.59 -22.21 9.80
C ASN A 202 -1.54 -22.72 8.69
N GLU A 203 -1.02 -23.26 7.59
CA GLU A 203 -1.85 -23.93 6.57
C GLU A 203 -2.54 -25.19 7.12
N SER A 204 -2.06 -25.74 8.25
CA SER A 204 -2.55 -27.01 8.82
C SER A 204 -2.80 -27.01 10.33
N SER A 205 -2.51 -25.91 11.04
CA SER A 205 -2.62 -25.78 12.50
C SER A 205 -3.88 -25.01 12.94
N ASP A 206 -3.73 -24.03 13.82
CA ASP A 206 -4.79 -23.18 14.38
C ASP A 206 -4.87 -21.77 13.75
N GLY A 207 -4.03 -21.50 12.74
CA GLY A 207 -3.90 -20.19 12.10
C GLY A 207 -3.30 -19.09 13.00
N TYR A 208 -2.94 -19.40 14.24
CA TYR A 208 -2.44 -18.42 15.23
C TYR A 208 -0.99 -18.69 15.64
N TRP A 209 -0.29 -19.60 14.95
CA TRP A 209 1.13 -19.82 15.17
C TRP A 209 1.93 -18.58 14.76
N ARG A 210 2.76 -18.08 15.68
CA ARG A 210 3.55 -16.85 15.52
C ARG A 210 5.02 -17.13 15.18
N LYS A 211 5.63 -18.02 15.95
CA LYS A 211 7.08 -18.28 16.00
C LYS A 211 7.60 -19.03 14.76
N ASN A 212 8.91 -19.26 14.66
CA ASN A 212 9.44 -20.29 13.75
C ASN A 212 9.16 -21.70 14.33
N LYS A 213 9.80 -22.74 13.75
CA LYS A 213 9.62 -24.14 14.18
C LYS A 213 10.85 -24.80 14.79
N ARG A 214 11.75 -24.01 15.40
CA ARG A 214 12.90 -24.55 16.14
C ARG A 214 12.48 -25.59 17.18
N ASP A 215 13.06 -26.78 17.11
CA ASP A 215 13.01 -27.77 18.19
C ASP A 215 13.90 -27.27 19.36
N ASN A 216 13.27 -26.81 20.44
CA ASN A 216 13.97 -26.09 21.49
C ASN A 216 14.75 -27.03 22.43
N ASP A 217 14.27 -28.26 22.64
CA ASP A 217 14.91 -29.26 23.50
C ASP A 217 15.71 -30.33 22.71
N LEU A 218 15.69 -30.24 21.38
CA LEU A 218 16.42 -31.12 20.45
C LEU A 218 16.00 -32.59 20.58
N ASN A 219 14.74 -32.84 20.93
CA ASN A 219 14.21 -34.18 21.11
C ASN A 219 13.77 -34.85 19.79
N GLY A 220 13.75 -34.10 18.68
CA GLY A 220 13.36 -34.53 17.34
C GLY A 220 11.86 -34.48 17.06
N TYR A 221 11.06 -33.88 17.95
CA TYR A 221 9.61 -33.76 17.87
C TYR A 221 9.18 -32.31 18.15
N PHE A 222 8.42 -31.75 17.21
CA PHE A 222 7.88 -30.40 17.38
C PHE A 222 6.69 -30.38 18.36
N ASN A 223 6.86 -29.68 19.48
CA ASN A 223 5.86 -29.39 20.49
C ASN A 223 5.46 -27.91 20.47
N GLU A 224 4.27 -27.61 19.96
CA GLU A 224 3.74 -26.23 19.87
C GLU A 224 3.67 -25.49 21.21
N ASP A 225 3.68 -26.18 22.35
CA ASP A 225 3.67 -25.56 23.66
C ASP A 225 5.05 -25.13 24.17
N TYR A 226 6.13 -25.60 23.56
CA TYR A 226 7.50 -25.40 24.04
C TYR A 226 8.47 -24.92 22.94
N ASP A 227 8.23 -25.30 21.70
CA ASP A 227 9.11 -25.09 20.56
C ASP A 227 8.86 -23.78 19.83
N GLY A 228 9.82 -23.41 18.99
CA GLY A 228 9.85 -22.18 18.22
C GLY A 228 10.42 -21.00 18.99
N VAL A 229 10.94 -20.05 18.23
CA VAL A 229 11.48 -18.75 18.67
C VAL A 229 10.73 -17.63 17.95
N ASP A 230 10.43 -16.57 18.69
CA ASP A 230 9.93 -15.33 18.09
C ASP A 230 11.07 -14.65 17.34
N LEU A 231 11.03 -14.71 16.01
CA LEU A 231 12.07 -14.17 15.16
C LEU A 231 12.25 -12.66 15.36
N ASN A 232 11.17 -11.91 15.64
CA ASN A 232 11.25 -10.47 15.93
C ASN A 232 11.55 -10.17 17.40
N ARG A 233 12.15 -11.13 18.12
CA ARG A 233 12.83 -10.93 19.42
C ARG A 233 14.27 -11.49 19.38
N ASN A 234 14.75 -11.90 18.22
CA ASN A 234 16.01 -12.63 18.06
C ASN A 234 17.13 -11.79 17.44
N PHE A 235 16.97 -10.49 17.22
CA PHE A 235 18.04 -9.63 16.70
C PHE A 235 18.97 -9.14 17.82
N SER A 236 20.21 -8.73 17.48
CA SER A 236 21.26 -8.42 18.47
C SER A 236 21.07 -7.13 19.27
N TYR A 237 20.38 -6.14 18.73
CA TYR A 237 20.34 -4.81 19.34
C TYR A 237 19.44 -4.79 20.58
N GLN A 238 20.05 -4.48 21.73
CA GLN A 238 19.39 -4.45 23.04
C GLN A 238 18.66 -5.75 23.41
N TRP A 239 19.12 -6.89 22.87
CA TRP A 239 18.52 -8.19 23.10
C TRP A 239 18.55 -8.61 24.57
N GLY A 240 17.46 -9.21 25.06
CA GLY A 240 17.39 -9.73 26.42
C GLY A 240 16.77 -8.77 27.43
N GLY A 241 16.07 -7.74 26.97
CA GLY A 241 15.38 -6.74 27.77
C GLY A 241 14.05 -7.22 28.38
N SER A 242 13.17 -6.26 28.69
CA SER A 242 11.85 -6.50 29.31
C SER A 242 10.69 -6.63 28.31
N GLY A 243 10.98 -6.56 27.01
CA GLY A 243 10.02 -6.68 25.91
C GLY A 243 9.95 -8.09 25.29
N SER A 244 10.64 -9.06 25.89
CA SER A 244 10.75 -10.44 25.42
C SER A 244 10.88 -11.44 26.59
N SER A 245 10.63 -12.73 26.33
CA SER A 245 10.68 -13.79 27.34
C SER A 245 11.89 -14.71 27.15
N ASN A 246 12.48 -15.21 28.25
CA ASN A 246 13.47 -16.29 28.22
C ASN A 246 12.85 -17.69 28.46
N ASP A 247 11.54 -17.80 28.66
CA ASP A 247 10.83 -19.07 28.74
C ASP A 247 10.53 -19.58 27.32
N PRO A 248 11.07 -20.75 26.89
CA PRO A 248 10.77 -21.35 25.58
C PRO A 248 9.27 -21.52 25.30
N SER A 249 8.48 -21.68 26.36
CA SER A 249 7.03 -21.90 26.28
C SER A 249 6.23 -20.63 25.94
N SER A 250 6.88 -19.45 25.96
CA SER A 250 6.26 -18.17 25.62
C SER A 250 6.18 -17.97 24.10
N ASP A 251 5.11 -17.32 23.63
CA ASP A 251 4.97 -16.92 22.22
C ASP A 251 5.93 -15.77 21.84
N ILE A 252 6.50 -15.05 22.83
CA ILE A 252 7.52 -14.01 22.66
C ILE A 252 8.91 -14.49 23.14
N TYR A 253 9.18 -15.79 23.05
CA TYR A 253 10.48 -16.37 23.41
C TYR A 253 11.59 -15.85 22.49
N ARG A 254 12.58 -15.19 23.08
CA ARG A 254 13.68 -14.51 22.37
C ARG A 254 14.75 -15.41 21.76
N GLY A 255 14.68 -16.71 22.02
CA GLY A 255 15.73 -17.68 21.67
C GLY A 255 16.86 -17.76 22.71
N PRO A 256 17.82 -18.69 22.52
CA PRO A 256 18.93 -18.90 23.45
C PRO A 256 20.02 -17.81 23.40
N TYR A 257 20.18 -17.11 22.28
CA TYR A 257 21.11 -15.99 22.07
C TYR A 257 20.68 -15.21 20.81
N PRO A 258 21.17 -13.97 20.59
CA PRO A 258 20.81 -13.22 19.40
C PRO A 258 21.30 -13.88 18.12
N PHE A 259 20.47 -13.84 17.07
CA PHE A 259 20.67 -14.54 15.80
C PHE A 259 20.89 -16.05 15.98
N SER A 260 20.20 -16.67 16.93
CA SER A 260 20.22 -18.13 17.09
C SER A 260 19.48 -18.85 15.98
N GLU A 261 18.55 -18.16 15.31
CA GLU A 261 17.68 -18.74 14.31
C GLU A 261 18.29 -18.62 12.90
N PRO A 262 18.22 -19.67 12.07
CA PRO A 262 18.75 -19.61 10.71
C PRO A 262 17.99 -18.57 9.85
N GLU A 263 16.71 -18.33 10.13
CA GLU A 263 15.92 -17.31 9.43
C GLU A 263 16.42 -15.88 9.73
N THR A 264 16.70 -15.56 10.99
CA THR A 264 17.25 -14.24 11.37
C THR A 264 18.70 -14.07 10.94
N GLN A 265 19.49 -15.15 10.92
CA GLN A 265 20.84 -15.14 10.35
C GLN A 265 20.82 -14.86 8.84
N ALA A 266 19.95 -15.53 8.09
CA ALA A 266 19.79 -15.34 6.66
C ALA A 266 19.41 -13.89 6.34
N LEU A 267 18.43 -13.33 7.06
CA LEU A 267 18.02 -11.94 6.87
C LEU A 267 19.14 -10.95 7.23
N ARG A 268 19.84 -11.17 8.35
CA ARG A 268 21.01 -10.36 8.76
C ARG A 268 22.08 -10.35 7.68
N ASP A 269 22.47 -11.53 7.22
CA ASP A 269 23.57 -11.69 6.26
C ASP A 269 23.18 -11.08 4.91
N PHE A 270 21.92 -11.23 4.50
CA PHE A 270 21.40 -10.58 3.30
C PHE A 270 21.39 -9.05 3.40
N ILE A 271 20.82 -8.48 4.47
CA ILE A 271 20.80 -7.02 4.69
C ILE A 271 22.21 -6.44 4.73
N ASN A 272 23.15 -7.11 5.41
CA ASN A 272 24.55 -6.68 5.44
C ASN A 272 25.24 -6.78 4.07
N THR A 273 24.79 -7.71 3.21
CA THR A 273 25.36 -7.91 1.87
C THR A 273 24.87 -6.84 0.90
N VAL A 274 23.55 -6.58 0.87
CA VAL A 274 22.96 -5.61 -0.07
C VAL A 274 23.01 -4.17 0.43
N ASN A 275 23.32 -3.98 1.72
CA ASN A 275 23.57 -2.67 2.34
C ASN A 275 22.50 -1.60 1.99
N PRO A 276 21.22 -1.85 2.35
CA PRO A 276 20.13 -0.99 1.96
C PRO A 276 20.16 0.36 2.68
N ARG A 277 19.62 1.40 2.04
CA ARG A 277 19.39 2.71 2.67
C ARG A 277 18.16 2.70 3.57
N ILE A 278 17.15 1.92 3.18
CA ILE A 278 15.84 1.83 3.85
C ILE A 278 15.44 0.36 3.90
N VAL A 279 14.89 -0.08 5.03
CA VAL A 279 14.31 -1.41 5.21
C VAL A 279 12.88 -1.26 5.73
N ILE A 280 11.95 -2.04 5.18
CA ILE A 280 10.58 -2.07 5.66
C ILE A 280 10.21 -3.52 5.95
N ASN A 281 9.66 -3.72 7.14
CA ASN A 281 9.06 -4.98 7.51
C ASN A 281 7.54 -4.82 7.71
N TYR A 282 6.79 -5.70 7.07
CA TYR A 282 5.34 -5.75 7.19
C TYR A 282 4.92 -6.82 8.20
N HIS A 283 4.12 -6.36 9.13
CA HIS A 283 3.40 -7.11 10.15
C HIS A 283 1.88 -6.89 10.00
N THR A 284 1.10 -7.70 10.69
CA THR A 284 -0.31 -7.41 10.95
C THR A 284 -0.61 -7.70 12.42
N TYR A 285 -1.43 -6.93 13.11
CA TYR A 285 -2.32 -5.86 12.67
C TYR A 285 -2.27 -4.70 13.67
N SER A 286 -2.70 -3.50 13.27
CA SER A 286 -3.03 -2.34 14.13
C SER A 286 -3.19 -1.01 13.35
N ASN A 287 -3.01 -0.98 12.02
CA ASN A 287 -2.92 0.24 11.20
C ASN A 287 -1.85 1.23 11.70
N LEU A 288 -0.61 0.75 11.89
CA LEU A 288 0.50 1.56 12.43
C LEU A 288 1.70 1.67 11.49
N ILE A 289 2.37 2.82 11.52
CA ILE A 289 3.73 3.02 11.00
C ILE A 289 4.68 3.24 12.18
N LEU A 290 5.44 2.20 12.49
CA LEU A 290 6.40 2.17 13.58
C LEU A 290 7.82 2.45 13.10
N PHE A 291 8.59 3.11 13.95
CA PHE A 291 10.02 3.35 13.75
C PHE A 291 10.78 3.27 15.09
N PRO A 292 12.12 3.09 15.08
CA PRO A 292 12.89 2.91 16.31
C PRO A 292 12.79 4.09 17.28
N TRP A 293 12.98 3.87 18.58
CA TRP A 293 13.33 2.59 19.21
C TRP A 293 12.12 1.79 19.69
N GLY A 294 12.18 0.47 19.55
CA GLY A 294 11.24 -0.49 20.11
C GLY A 294 11.59 -0.90 21.54
N TYR A 295 12.89 -1.08 21.84
CA TYR A 295 13.35 -1.60 23.14
C TYR A 295 13.13 -0.62 24.30
N GLU A 296 12.99 0.67 24.01
CA GLU A 296 12.76 1.73 25.00
C GLU A 296 12.05 2.93 24.35
N ASN A 297 11.18 3.61 25.11
CA ASN A 297 10.46 4.79 24.61
C ASN A 297 11.30 6.07 24.65
N ILE A 298 12.49 6.05 24.03
CA ILE A 298 13.38 7.21 23.86
C ILE A 298 13.53 7.55 22.37
N PRO A 299 13.76 8.82 22.00
CA PRO A 299 13.90 9.18 20.60
C PRO A 299 15.26 8.74 20.06
N THR A 300 15.29 8.35 18.78
CA THR A 300 16.56 8.19 18.04
C THR A 300 17.15 9.56 17.69
N PRO A 301 18.44 9.64 17.31
CA PRO A 301 19.01 10.85 16.70
C PRO A 301 18.21 11.36 15.48
N ASP A 302 17.52 10.46 14.75
CA ASP A 302 16.74 10.77 13.56
C ASP A 302 15.21 10.80 13.80
N ASP A 303 14.73 10.81 15.06
CA ASP A 303 13.28 10.73 15.37
C ASP A 303 12.47 11.77 14.60
N SER A 304 12.94 13.02 14.55
CA SER A 304 12.24 14.09 13.81
C SER A 304 12.12 13.82 12.31
N LEU A 305 13.13 13.16 11.73
CA LEU A 305 13.15 12.79 10.32
C LEU A 305 12.21 11.61 10.07
N LEU A 306 12.38 10.51 10.80
CA LEU A 306 11.55 9.31 10.72
C LEU A 306 10.07 9.65 10.92
N ARG A 307 9.77 10.50 11.91
CA ARG A 307 8.41 10.99 12.18
C ARG A 307 7.86 11.85 11.05
N SER A 308 8.70 12.66 10.39
CA SER A 308 8.27 13.46 9.23
C SER A 308 7.99 12.58 8.01
N MET A 309 8.78 11.52 7.81
CA MET A 309 8.57 10.52 6.77
C MET A 309 7.28 9.74 7.03
N ALA A 310 7.09 9.25 8.27
CA ALA A 310 5.88 8.54 8.67
C ALA A 310 4.62 9.41 8.55
N ARG A 311 4.70 10.70 8.93
CA ARG A 311 3.62 11.67 8.71
C ARG A 311 3.28 11.87 7.24
N TYR A 312 4.27 11.81 6.34
CA TYR A 312 4.01 11.91 4.90
C TYR A 312 3.28 10.66 4.41
N MET A 313 3.74 9.48 4.79
CA MET A 313 3.11 8.19 4.43
C MET A 313 1.69 8.06 5.00
N SER A 314 1.48 8.48 6.25
CA SER A 314 0.18 8.45 6.95
C SER A 314 -0.91 9.28 6.25
N GLN A 315 -0.56 10.26 5.41
CA GLN A 315 -1.55 11.01 4.61
C GLN A 315 -2.25 10.17 3.54
N PHE A 316 -1.71 8.99 3.22
CA PHE A 316 -2.26 8.11 2.18
C PHE A 316 -3.08 6.95 2.75
N ASN A 317 -2.68 6.41 3.90
CA ASN A 317 -3.34 5.26 4.52
C ASN A 317 -4.03 5.56 5.86
N GLY A 318 -3.89 6.76 6.41
CA GLY A 318 -4.48 7.13 7.69
C GLY A 318 -3.84 6.47 8.91
N TYR A 319 -2.74 5.75 8.77
CA TYR A 319 -2.16 4.97 9.87
C TYR A 319 -1.58 5.87 10.97
N ASP A 320 -1.76 5.45 12.22
CA ASP A 320 -1.12 6.07 13.39
C ASP A 320 0.41 5.83 13.31
N TYR A 321 1.23 6.82 13.68
CA TYR A 321 2.69 6.69 13.54
C TYR A 321 3.50 7.16 14.76
N GLY A 322 4.59 6.46 15.04
CA GLY A 322 5.37 6.68 16.25
C GLY A 322 6.28 5.51 16.61
N ARG A 323 6.92 5.61 17.77
CA ARG A 323 7.72 4.52 18.32
C ARG A 323 6.81 3.44 18.92
N PRO A 324 7.21 2.15 18.92
CA PRO A 324 6.42 1.09 19.56
C PRO A 324 5.98 1.43 20.99
N GLY A 325 6.85 2.04 21.80
CA GLY A 325 6.50 2.48 23.16
C GLY A 325 5.49 3.63 23.28
N GLU A 326 5.18 4.34 22.18
CA GLU A 326 4.17 5.41 22.11
C GLU A 326 2.79 4.88 21.70
N LEU A 327 2.77 3.86 20.82
CA LEU A 327 1.56 3.41 20.13
C LEU A 327 1.12 2.00 20.54
N LEU A 328 2.08 1.14 20.89
CA LEU A 328 1.86 -0.28 21.12
C LEU A 328 2.49 -0.69 22.46
N TYR A 329 3.65 -1.37 22.45
CA TYR A 329 4.39 -1.73 23.66
C TYR A 329 5.90 -1.80 23.37
N ILE A 330 6.68 -1.86 24.44
CA ILE A 330 8.13 -2.05 24.38
C ILE A 330 8.48 -3.48 23.96
N ALA A 331 9.35 -3.62 22.97
CA ALA A 331 9.83 -4.90 22.45
C ALA A 331 11.35 -4.83 22.21
N ASP A 332 12.11 -5.78 22.76
CA ASP A 332 13.56 -5.84 22.57
C ASP A 332 13.99 -6.94 21.59
N GLY A 333 15.18 -6.80 20.99
CA GLY A 333 15.68 -7.74 19.98
C GLY A 333 14.84 -7.74 18.70
N VAL A 334 14.21 -6.62 18.37
CA VAL A 334 13.39 -6.44 17.15
C VAL A 334 14.25 -6.04 15.94
N ALA A 335 13.78 -6.36 14.74
CA ALA A 335 14.48 -6.08 13.48
C ALA A 335 14.78 -4.57 13.30
N ILE A 336 13.77 -3.71 13.49
CA ILE A 336 13.92 -2.25 13.29
C ILE A 336 15.00 -1.60 14.16
N ASP A 337 15.19 -2.12 15.38
CA ASP A 337 16.19 -1.60 16.30
C ASP A 337 17.59 -2.04 15.89
N TRP A 338 17.73 -3.27 15.39
CA TRP A 338 18.99 -3.75 14.84
C TRP A 338 19.36 -3.01 13.55
N GLU A 339 18.43 -2.90 12.61
CA GLU A 339 18.61 -2.19 11.33
C GLU A 339 19.04 -0.73 11.55
N TYR A 340 18.50 -0.03 12.54
CA TYR A 340 18.89 1.36 12.81
C TYR A 340 20.16 1.48 13.67
N GLY A 341 20.30 0.61 14.68
CA GLY A 341 21.25 0.80 15.77
C GLY A 341 22.57 0.03 15.67
N ASP A 342 22.61 -1.06 14.92
CA ASP A 342 23.83 -1.85 14.78
C ASP A 342 24.85 -1.13 13.88
N THR A 343 26.12 -1.25 14.22
CA THR A 343 27.22 -0.54 13.54
C THR A 343 27.98 -1.43 12.56
N SER A 344 27.56 -2.69 12.41
CA SER A 344 28.12 -3.63 11.44
C SER A 344 27.69 -3.34 10.00
N HIS A 345 26.60 -2.59 9.81
CA HIS A 345 26.18 -2.03 8.53
C HIS A 345 26.16 -0.49 8.60
N PRO A 346 26.25 0.19 7.44
CA PRO A 346 25.89 1.59 7.30
C PRO A 346 24.51 1.94 7.85
N LYS A 347 24.25 3.24 7.98
CA LYS A 347 22.98 3.76 8.48
C LYS A 347 21.82 3.34 7.57
N ILE A 348 20.83 2.69 8.17
CA ILE A 348 19.54 2.36 7.56
C ILE A 348 18.47 3.25 8.22
N LEU A 349 17.46 3.67 7.46
CA LEU A 349 16.23 4.25 8.00
C LEU A 349 15.11 3.18 7.94
N PRO A 350 14.86 2.41 9.01
CA PRO A 350 13.90 1.33 8.98
C PRO A 350 12.49 1.75 9.43
N PHE A 351 11.48 1.03 8.92
CA PHE A 351 10.09 1.14 9.35
C PHE A 351 9.45 -0.25 9.54
N THR A 352 8.56 -0.36 10.51
CA THR A 352 7.63 -1.48 10.68
C THR A 352 6.23 -1.01 10.35
N PHE A 353 5.51 -1.71 9.49
CA PHE A 353 4.11 -1.43 9.19
C PHE A 353 3.23 -2.53 9.80
N GLU A 354 2.28 -2.16 10.65
CA GLU A 354 1.25 -3.05 11.18
C GLU A 354 -0.03 -2.86 10.35
N VAL A 355 -0.27 -3.72 9.37
CA VAL A 355 -1.35 -3.53 8.37
C VAL A 355 -2.66 -4.15 8.83
N GLY A 356 -3.74 -3.40 8.66
CA GLY A 356 -5.10 -3.87 8.92
C GLY A 356 -5.46 -3.97 10.39
N GLU A 357 -6.62 -4.60 10.64
CA GLU A 357 -7.23 -4.74 11.97
C GLU A 357 -7.35 -6.18 12.49
N ALA A 358 -6.82 -7.15 11.73
CA ALA A 358 -6.85 -8.56 12.09
C ALA A 358 -5.70 -9.33 11.43
N PHE A 359 -5.32 -10.45 12.03
CA PHE A 359 -4.40 -11.42 11.41
C PHE A 359 -4.98 -11.99 10.11
N TRP A 360 -6.28 -12.34 10.14
CA TRP A 360 -7.01 -12.94 9.03
C TRP A 360 -8.22 -12.07 8.70
N GLN A 361 -8.15 -11.39 7.55
CA GLN A 361 -9.16 -10.42 7.11
C GLN A 361 -10.41 -11.13 6.59
N PRO A 362 -11.60 -10.75 7.08
CA PRO A 362 -12.87 -11.45 6.78
C PRO A 362 -13.35 -11.26 5.34
N ASP A 363 -12.90 -10.21 4.65
CA ASP A 363 -13.26 -9.91 3.26
C ASP A 363 -12.00 -9.72 2.39
N THR A 364 -12.03 -10.34 1.22
CA THR A 364 -11.09 -10.08 0.12
C THR A 364 -10.95 -8.62 -0.27
N ASN A 365 -12.02 -7.82 -0.19
CA ASN A 365 -11.97 -6.39 -0.52
C ASN A 365 -11.03 -5.63 0.42
N VAL A 366 -11.04 -5.96 1.71
CA VAL A 366 -10.14 -5.38 2.71
C VAL A 366 -8.68 -5.65 2.35
N ILE A 367 -8.36 -6.84 1.81
CA ILE A 367 -6.98 -7.15 1.36
C ILE A 367 -6.58 -6.29 0.16
N VAL A 368 -7.51 -6.03 -0.77
CA VAL A 368 -7.27 -5.15 -1.93
C VAL A 368 -7.08 -3.70 -1.47
N GLU A 369 -7.89 -3.24 -0.51
CA GLU A 369 -7.75 -1.92 0.12
C GLU A 369 -6.41 -1.78 0.83
N GLN A 370 -5.99 -2.79 1.59
CA GLN A 370 -4.67 -2.84 2.25
C GLN A 370 -3.50 -2.78 1.27
N ILE A 371 -3.62 -3.43 0.11
CA ILE A 371 -2.63 -3.28 -0.96
C ILE A 371 -2.63 -1.83 -1.46
N ALA A 372 -3.81 -1.28 -1.76
CA ALA A 372 -3.96 0.03 -2.37
C ALA A 372 -3.47 1.17 -1.46
N GLU A 373 -3.86 1.16 -0.18
CA GLU A 373 -3.49 2.20 0.79
C GLU A 373 -1.97 2.23 1.06
N ASN A 374 -1.27 1.10 0.89
CA ASN A 374 0.17 1.00 1.08
C ASN A 374 1.00 1.29 -0.19
N LEU A 375 0.39 1.53 -1.35
CA LEU A 375 1.12 1.81 -2.59
C LEU A 375 1.95 3.10 -2.53
N GLU A 376 1.31 4.23 -2.18
CA GLU A 376 1.99 5.54 -2.13
C GLU A 376 3.06 5.62 -1.03
N PRO A 377 2.83 5.08 0.20
CA PRO A 377 3.89 4.92 1.19
C PRO A 377 5.12 4.17 0.65
N ASN A 378 4.92 3.06 -0.06
CA ASN A 378 6.02 2.27 -0.62
C ASN A 378 6.76 3.01 -1.73
N LEU A 379 6.05 3.69 -2.63
CA LEU A 379 6.67 4.53 -3.67
C LEU A 379 7.48 5.68 -3.06
N PHE A 380 6.97 6.31 -1.99
CA PHE A 380 7.71 7.33 -1.25
C PHE A 380 9.01 6.79 -0.67
N LEU A 381 8.99 5.59 -0.08
CA LEU A 381 10.19 4.98 0.50
C LEU A 381 11.23 4.67 -0.58
N ILE A 382 10.83 4.18 -1.76
CA ILE A 382 11.76 4.01 -2.89
C ILE A 382 12.33 5.36 -3.33
N LYS A 383 11.50 6.40 -3.46
CA LYS A 383 11.97 7.78 -3.77
C LYS A 383 13.00 8.26 -2.74
N ALA A 384 12.78 7.97 -1.46
CA ALA A 384 13.60 8.43 -0.33
C ALA A 384 14.92 7.65 -0.12
N THR A 385 15.19 6.58 -0.87
CA THR A 385 16.48 5.86 -0.78
C THR A 385 17.67 6.71 -1.19
N ASP A 386 17.47 7.67 -2.08
CA ASP A 386 18.46 8.65 -2.53
C ASP A 386 17.78 9.86 -3.18
N GLN A 387 18.51 10.68 -3.93
CA GLN A 387 17.98 11.85 -4.62
C GLN A 387 16.80 11.50 -5.54
N PHE A 388 15.66 12.13 -5.25
CA PHE A 388 14.49 12.15 -6.10
C PHE A 388 13.82 13.51 -5.97
N ILE A 389 13.78 14.27 -7.06
CA ILE A 389 13.13 15.59 -7.11
C ILE A 389 11.86 15.44 -7.96
N ASP A 390 10.72 15.69 -7.34
CA ASP A 390 9.43 15.66 -8.01
C ASP A 390 8.95 17.08 -8.34
N LEU A 391 8.13 17.19 -9.37
CA LEU A 391 7.44 18.41 -9.75
C LEU A 391 6.05 18.40 -9.12
N ASP A 392 5.90 18.99 -7.94
CA ASP A 392 4.65 18.97 -7.17
C ASP A 392 3.50 19.61 -7.95
N SER A 393 3.66 20.90 -8.28
CA SER A 393 2.62 21.70 -8.89
C SER A 393 3.18 22.82 -9.76
N LEU A 394 2.31 23.34 -10.63
CA LEU A 394 2.60 24.46 -11.51
C LEU A 394 1.69 25.63 -11.12
N LEU A 395 2.24 26.85 -11.15
CA LEU A 395 1.44 28.07 -11.19
C LEU A 395 1.65 28.71 -12.57
N VAL A 396 0.56 28.92 -13.30
CA VAL A 396 0.61 29.41 -14.67
C VAL A 396 -0.05 30.79 -14.74
N VAL A 397 0.69 31.78 -15.25
CA VAL A 397 0.21 33.17 -15.39
C VAL A 397 0.36 33.62 -16.83
N LYS A 398 -0.75 33.98 -17.47
CA LYS A 398 -0.76 34.50 -18.83
C LYS A 398 -0.78 36.03 -18.84
N SER A 399 0.11 36.64 -19.63
CA SER A 399 0.12 38.07 -19.94
C SER A 399 0.30 38.25 -21.45
N ASP A 400 -0.74 38.77 -22.11
CA ASP A 400 -0.83 38.88 -23.57
C ASP A 400 -0.55 37.54 -24.29
N SER A 401 0.56 37.45 -25.03
CA SER A 401 0.99 36.25 -25.76
C SER A 401 2.03 35.42 -25.00
N ILE A 402 2.35 35.78 -23.75
CA ILE A 402 3.36 35.09 -22.93
C ILE A 402 2.67 34.34 -21.79
N LEU A 403 3.03 33.08 -21.65
CA LEU A 403 2.65 32.21 -20.54
C LEU A 403 3.87 32.00 -19.65
N ASN A 404 3.79 32.45 -18.40
CA ASN A 404 4.82 32.24 -17.39
C ASN A 404 4.43 31.07 -16.49
N ILE A 405 5.28 30.05 -16.45
CA ILE A 405 5.09 28.83 -15.68
C ILE A 405 6.08 28.83 -14.52
N TYR A 406 5.55 28.94 -13.31
CA TYR A 406 6.29 28.82 -12.06
C TYR A 406 6.15 27.40 -11.53
N VAL A 407 7.25 26.87 -11.02
CA VAL A 407 7.36 25.46 -10.61
C VAL A 407 7.47 25.36 -9.09
N ARG A 408 6.78 24.36 -8.53
CA ARG A 408 7.02 23.88 -7.18
C ARG A 408 7.62 22.49 -7.25
N VAL A 409 8.68 22.27 -6.51
CA VAL A 409 9.35 20.96 -6.43
C VAL A 409 9.57 20.53 -4.99
N THR A 410 9.67 19.22 -4.82
CA THR A 410 10.07 18.59 -3.57
C THR A 410 11.27 17.67 -3.82
N ASN A 411 12.37 17.89 -3.08
CA ASN A 411 13.42 16.88 -2.91
C ASN A 411 12.97 15.88 -1.82
N PHE A 412 12.73 14.64 -2.22
CA PHE A 412 12.28 13.55 -1.36
C PHE A 412 13.43 12.83 -0.64
N SER A 413 14.69 13.10 -1.00
CA SER A 413 15.85 12.50 -0.32
C SER A 413 15.98 13.02 1.12
N PRO A 414 16.05 12.14 2.13
CA PRO A 414 16.38 12.50 3.49
C PRO A 414 17.89 12.61 3.74
N TRP A 415 18.73 12.26 2.75
CA TRP A 415 20.17 12.10 2.91
C TRP A 415 20.92 13.38 2.62
N ASP A 416 20.72 13.94 1.43
CA ASP A 416 21.54 15.01 0.89
C ASP A 416 20.70 16.12 0.24
N SER A 417 21.27 17.33 0.25
CA SER A 417 20.73 18.43 -0.57
C SER A 417 20.95 18.14 -2.05
N ALA A 418 20.01 18.56 -2.88
CA ALA A 418 20.22 18.63 -4.31
C ALA A 418 20.86 19.96 -4.69
N TYR A 419 22.05 19.93 -5.28
CA TYR A 419 22.80 21.13 -5.61
C TYR A 419 22.49 21.62 -7.02
N ASN A 420 22.36 22.95 -7.16
CA ASN A 420 22.15 23.64 -8.43
C ASN A 420 21.04 23.03 -9.33
N VAL A 421 19.87 22.80 -8.74
CA VAL A 421 18.75 22.18 -9.45
C VAL A 421 18.25 23.09 -10.58
N ARG A 422 18.04 22.48 -11.74
CA ARG A 422 17.61 23.13 -12.98
C ARG A 422 16.41 22.39 -13.55
N ILE A 423 15.41 23.13 -14.03
CA ILE A 423 14.28 22.56 -14.78
C ILE A 423 14.29 23.10 -16.19
N HIS A 424 14.29 22.18 -17.17
CA HIS A 424 14.19 22.47 -18.58
C HIS A 424 12.79 22.13 -19.08
N LEU A 425 12.16 23.06 -19.80
CA LEU A 425 10.97 22.77 -20.59
C LEU A 425 11.38 22.26 -21.97
N GLU A 426 11.04 21.00 -22.25
CA GLU A 426 11.15 20.39 -23.57
C GLU A 426 9.72 20.28 -24.15
N SER A 427 9.30 21.24 -24.99
CA SER A 427 8.00 21.13 -25.67
C SER A 427 8.10 20.20 -26.87
N THR A 428 7.13 19.29 -27.01
CA THR A 428 6.92 18.47 -28.20
C THR A 428 5.84 19.03 -29.13
N ASP A 429 5.18 20.14 -28.76
CA ASP A 429 4.14 20.76 -29.58
C ASP A 429 4.75 21.82 -30.53
N PRO A 430 4.71 21.60 -31.86
CA PRO A 430 5.29 22.51 -32.84
C PRO A 430 4.58 23.88 -32.94
N SER A 431 3.43 24.04 -32.28
CA SER A 431 2.66 25.30 -32.28
C SER A 431 3.09 26.30 -31.19
N LEU A 432 3.94 25.89 -30.24
CA LEU A 432 4.39 26.72 -29.13
C LEU A 432 5.84 27.20 -29.34
N GLY A 433 6.08 28.50 -29.14
CA GLY A 433 7.42 29.06 -29.14
C GLY A 433 7.97 29.15 -27.73
N ILE A 434 9.03 28.41 -27.39
CA ILE A 434 9.68 28.56 -26.07
C ILE A 434 10.60 29.79 -26.11
N VAL A 435 10.45 30.70 -25.15
CA VAL A 435 11.29 31.91 -25.02
C VAL A 435 12.47 31.62 -24.10
N ASP A 436 12.16 31.21 -22.87
CA ASP A 436 13.12 30.83 -21.85
C ASP A 436 12.76 29.42 -21.40
N SER A 437 13.65 28.47 -21.69
CA SER A 437 13.41 27.04 -21.47
C SER A 437 13.93 26.54 -20.13
N ILE A 438 14.60 27.37 -19.33
CA ILE A 438 15.34 26.93 -18.14
C ILE A 438 15.00 27.80 -16.94
N VAL A 439 14.68 27.16 -15.80
CA VAL A 439 14.62 27.82 -14.49
C VAL A 439 15.68 27.24 -13.57
N PHE A 440 16.40 28.13 -12.87
CA PHE A 440 17.39 27.77 -11.87
C PHE A 440 16.77 27.84 -10.47
N LEU A 441 16.74 26.72 -9.76
CA LEU A 441 16.20 26.62 -8.40
C LEU A 441 17.28 26.74 -7.32
N GLY A 442 18.55 26.60 -7.69
CA GLY A 442 19.67 26.56 -6.76
C GLY A 442 19.64 25.29 -5.91
N ASP A 443 20.11 25.40 -4.67
CA ASP A 443 20.20 24.24 -3.77
C ASP A 443 18.85 23.95 -3.11
N ILE A 444 18.42 22.70 -3.16
CA ILE A 444 17.21 22.20 -2.52
C ILE A 444 17.59 21.34 -1.32
N PRO A 445 17.23 21.73 -0.08
CA PRO A 445 17.53 20.94 1.12
C PRO A 445 16.95 19.52 1.06
N PRO A 446 17.44 18.58 1.89
CA PRO A 446 16.81 17.27 2.03
C PRO A 446 15.41 17.36 2.65
N PHE A 447 14.63 16.31 2.45
CA PHE A 447 13.35 16.07 3.13
C PHE A 447 13.54 16.13 4.66
N PRO A 448 12.60 16.72 5.43
CA PRO A 448 11.32 17.31 5.02
C PRO A 448 11.37 18.78 4.60
N LYS A 449 12.56 19.39 4.57
CA LYS A 449 12.74 20.81 4.24
C LYS A 449 12.87 21.10 2.73
N GLY A 450 12.93 20.05 1.92
CA GLY A 450 13.19 20.12 0.48
C GLY A 450 12.07 20.65 -0.41
N LYS A 451 11.07 21.36 0.14
CA LYS A 451 9.98 21.96 -0.64
C LYS A 451 10.34 23.38 -1.03
N ILE A 452 10.47 23.66 -2.31
CA ILE A 452 10.74 24.99 -2.84
C ILE A 452 9.65 25.40 -3.81
N PHE A 453 9.15 26.62 -3.65
CA PHE A 453 8.31 27.28 -4.64
C PHE A 453 9.06 28.49 -5.20
N ASN A 454 9.51 28.38 -6.44
CA ASN A 454 10.20 29.48 -7.12
C ASN A 454 9.17 30.42 -7.75
N GLN A 455 8.97 31.57 -7.12
CA GLN A 455 8.12 32.65 -7.66
C GLN A 455 8.93 33.75 -8.35
N SER A 456 10.26 33.69 -8.29
CA SER A 456 11.13 34.74 -8.81
C SER A 456 11.57 34.52 -10.26
N ASP A 457 11.51 33.28 -10.73
CA ASP A 457 11.95 32.89 -12.06
C ASP A 457 10.92 31.93 -12.67
N ALA A 458 10.62 32.11 -13.96
CA ALA A 458 9.54 31.41 -14.65
C ALA A 458 10.02 30.90 -16.00
N ILE A 459 9.46 29.76 -16.41
CA ILE A 459 9.58 29.30 -17.80
C ILE A 459 8.58 30.11 -18.63
N SER A 460 9.06 30.81 -19.65
CA SER A 460 8.21 31.65 -20.51
C SER A 460 7.96 30.98 -21.87
N VAL A 461 6.68 30.80 -22.21
CA VAL A 461 6.22 30.23 -23.48
C VAL A 461 5.40 31.26 -24.24
N ILE A 462 5.70 31.46 -25.52
CA ILE A 462 4.85 32.23 -26.44
C ILE A 462 3.69 31.34 -26.88
N VAL A 463 2.49 31.81 -26.56
CA VAL A 463 1.24 31.24 -27.04
C VAL A 463 0.67 32.18 -28.10
N PRO A 464 0.31 31.69 -29.30
CA PRO A 464 -0.32 32.51 -30.32
C PRO A 464 -1.55 33.26 -29.79
N SER A 465 -1.72 34.53 -30.16
CA SER A 465 -2.77 35.40 -29.61
C SER A 465 -4.20 34.93 -29.86
N TYR A 466 -4.41 34.02 -30.82
CA TYR A 466 -5.72 33.41 -31.08
C TYR A 466 -6.06 32.27 -30.10
N ILE A 467 -5.09 31.76 -29.34
CA ILE A 467 -5.30 30.76 -28.29
C ILE A 467 -5.45 31.51 -26.97
N THR A 468 -6.68 31.66 -26.51
CA THR A 468 -7.01 32.41 -25.29
C THR A 468 -6.90 31.54 -24.04
N ASP A 469 -7.24 30.27 -24.17
CA ASP A 469 -7.40 29.29 -23.09
C ASP A 469 -7.13 27.88 -23.61
N GLY A 470 -6.97 26.94 -22.68
CA GLY A 470 -6.80 25.52 -22.96
C GLY A 470 -5.63 24.92 -22.19
N TYR A 471 -5.22 23.72 -22.60
CA TYR A 471 -4.03 23.07 -22.07
C TYR A 471 -3.18 22.43 -23.16
N PHE A 472 -1.91 22.22 -22.84
CA PHE A 472 -0.99 21.37 -23.60
C PHE A 472 -0.17 20.51 -22.64
N TYR A 473 0.47 19.47 -23.17
CA TYR A 473 1.41 18.69 -22.38
C TYR A 473 2.83 19.20 -22.57
N ALA A 474 3.53 19.40 -21.47
CA ALA A 474 4.92 19.79 -21.40
C ALA A 474 5.76 18.64 -20.83
N LEU A 475 6.99 18.48 -21.34
CA LEU A 475 8.00 17.64 -20.71
C LEU A 475 8.93 18.54 -19.89
N PHE A 476 9.00 18.31 -18.59
CA PHE A 476 9.89 19.00 -17.67
C PHE A 476 11.05 18.07 -17.35
N ARG A 477 12.24 18.41 -17.83
CA ARG A 477 13.48 17.70 -17.45
C ARG A 477 14.10 18.39 -16.25
N ILE A 478 14.16 17.70 -15.12
CA ILE A 478 14.74 18.18 -13.87
C ILE A 478 16.13 17.57 -13.74
N GLU A 479 17.14 18.40 -13.47
CA GLU A 479 18.52 17.97 -13.28
C GLU A 479 19.12 18.58 -12.01
N SER A 480 20.10 17.89 -11.41
CA SER A 480 20.96 18.43 -10.35
C SER A 480 22.44 18.18 -10.66
N ASP A 481 23.32 18.90 -9.98
CA ASP A 481 24.77 18.68 -10.09
C ASP A 481 25.24 17.41 -9.36
N ASN A 482 24.39 16.80 -8.52
CA ASN A 482 24.65 15.49 -7.93
C ASN A 482 24.45 14.33 -8.91
N GLY A 483 24.04 14.60 -10.16
CA GLY A 483 23.86 13.59 -11.20
C GLY A 483 22.42 13.08 -11.36
N PHE A 484 21.45 13.64 -10.63
CA PHE A 484 20.04 13.31 -10.83
C PHE A 484 19.50 13.92 -12.12
N SER A 485 18.71 13.14 -12.86
CA SER A 485 17.95 13.61 -14.01
C SER A 485 16.66 12.82 -14.18
N ILE A 486 15.52 13.50 -14.28
CA ILE A 486 14.21 12.89 -14.62
C ILE A 486 13.46 13.77 -15.62
N SER A 487 12.69 13.16 -16.52
CA SER A 487 11.76 13.86 -17.39
C SER A 487 10.32 13.55 -16.99
N ILE A 488 9.58 14.56 -16.57
CA ILE A 488 8.19 14.45 -16.11
C ILE A 488 7.28 15.12 -17.12
N ARG A 489 6.29 14.37 -17.63
CA ARG A 489 5.26 14.91 -18.51
C ARG A 489 4.09 15.41 -17.68
N LYS A 490 3.80 16.72 -17.70
CA LYS A 490 2.63 17.30 -17.02
C LYS A 490 1.79 18.17 -17.96
N PRO A 491 0.46 18.18 -17.79
CA PRO A 491 -0.36 19.19 -18.44
C PRO A 491 -0.02 20.59 -17.90
N VAL A 492 -0.11 21.59 -18.78
CA VAL A 492 -0.02 23.02 -18.48
C VAL A 492 -1.32 23.64 -18.96
N SER A 493 -2.20 23.99 -18.02
CA SER A 493 -3.47 24.64 -18.27
C SER A 493 -3.38 26.15 -18.11
N PHE A 494 -4.18 26.89 -18.88
CA PHE A 494 -4.25 28.35 -18.80
C PHE A 494 -5.55 28.92 -19.34
N GLY A 495 -5.86 30.15 -18.92
CA GLY A 495 -7.08 30.84 -19.33
C GLY A 495 -8.30 30.34 -18.57
N LEU A 496 -9.48 30.52 -19.17
CA LEU A 496 -10.76 30.17 -18.57
C LEU A 496 -11.17 28.76 -19.02
N PRO A 497 -11.41 27.82 -18.10
CA PRO A 497 -11.93 26.51 -18.46
C PRO A 497 -13.45 26.58 -18.72
N ASP A 498 -13.95 25.61 -19.48
CA ASP A 498 -15.39 25.42 -19.68
C ASP A 498 -16.02 24.70 -18.48
N THR A 499 -17.25 25.04 -18.12
CA THR A 499 -18.03 24.25 -17.16
C THR A 499 -18.52 22.97 -17.83
N LEU A 500 -18.10 21.80 -17.32
CA LEU A 500 -18.55 20.50 -17.79
C LEU A 500 -19.69 19.95 -16.93
N TYR A 501 -19.65 20.26 -15.64
CA TYR A 501 -20.55 19.73 -14.64
C TYR A 501 -20.72 20.69 -13.47
N VAL A 502 -21.93 20.79 -12.93
CA VAL A 502 -22.26 21.47 -11.68
C VAL A 502 -23.37 20.70 -10.97
N GLU A 503 -23.26 20.62 -9.66
CA GLU A 503 -24.27 20.12 -8.74
C GLU A 503 -24.27 21.00 -7.49
N ASP A 504 -25.36 21.71 -7.28
CA ASP A 504 -25.59 22.59 -6.12
C ASP A 504 -26.42 21.91 -5.02
N PHE A 505 -26.84 20.66 -5.25
CA PHE A 505 -27.67 19.86 -4.34
C PHE A 505 -29.02 20.48 -3.97
N GLU A 506 -29.49 21.51 -4.68
CA GLU A 506 -30.76 22.18 -4.40
C GLU A 506 -31.97 21.47 -5.01
N SER A 507 -31.73 20.52 -5.91
CA SER A 507 -32.79 19.93 -6.71
C SER A 507 -32.58 18.44 -7.01
N ASP A 508 -32.35 18.10 -8.27
CA ASP A 508 -32.31 16.73 -8.75
C ASP A 508 -30.95 16.10 -8.50
N VAL A 509 -30.85 15.31 -7.43
CA VAL A 509 -29.64 14.55 -7.07
C VAL A 509 -29.62 13.13 -7.65
N SER A 510 -30.43 12.84 -8.68
CA SER A 510 -30.53 11.49 -9.27
C SER A 510 -29.25 10.99 -9.95
N GLU A 511 -28.31 11.90 -10.22
CA GLU A 511 -26.98 11.56 -10.74
C GLU A 511 -26.03 11.05 -9.66
N TRP A 512 -26.44 11.09 -8.39
CA TRP A 512 -25.68 10.57 -7.25
C TRP A 512 -26.41 9.40 -6.59
N SER A 513 -25.63 8.47 -6.06
CA SER A 513 -26.14 7.34 -5.28
C SER A 513 -25.23 7.04 -4.10
N GLY A 514 -25.75 6.31 -3.11
CA GLY A 514 -25.01 5.93 -1.91
C GLY A 514 -25.78 6.25 -0.64
N ASP A 515 -25.05 6.39 0.45
CA ASP A 515 -25.59 6.44 1.81
C ASP A 515 -25.82 7.87 2.31
N TRP A 516 -25.16 8.84 1.66
CA TRP A 516 -25.26 10.27 2.00
C TRP A 516 -26.65 10.82 1.65
N GLY A 517 -27.05 11.90 2.33
CA GLY A 517 -28.35 12.54 2.10
C GLY A 517 -28.33 14.06 2.21
N LEU A 518 -29.36 14.66 1.60
CA LEU A 518 -29.58 16.10 1.60
C LEU A 518 -29.92 16.62 3.00
N THR A 519 -29.41 17.80 3.33
CA THR A 519 -29.70 18.49 4.58
C THR A 519 -29.85 20.00 4.38
N THR A 520 -30.65 20.62 5.24
CA THR A 520 -30.79 22.10 5.34
C THR A 520 -30.14 22.65 6.63
N SER A 521 -29.45 21.79 7.40
CA SER A 521 -28.80 22.19 8.66
C SER A 521 -27.64 23.16 8.44
N SER A 522 -26.93 22.99 7.32
CA SER A 522 -25.78 23.78 6.91
C SER A 522 -25.62 23.65 5.40
N SER A 523 -25.38 24.74 4.70
CA SER A 523 -25.01 24.73 3.27
C SER A 523 -24.07 25.90 3.00
N HIS A 524 -23.28 25.80 1.94
CA HIS A 524 -22.47 26.90 1.43
C HIS A 524 -23.32 27.80 0.54
N SER A 525 -24.06 27.22 -0.40
CA SER A 525 -25.09 27.91 -1.18
C SER A 525 -26.49 27.55 -0.62
N PRO A 526 -27.43 28.52 -0.47
CA PRO A 526 -28.74 28.21 0.11
C PRO A 526 -29.62 27.39 -0.85
N SER A 527 -30.34 26.37 -0.38
CA SER A 527 -30.65 25.96 1.00
C SER A 527 -30.20 24.55 1.44
N HIS A 528 -29.64 23.73 0.55
CA HIS A 528 -29.27 22.35 0.81
C HIS A 528 -27.77 22.12 0.65
N SER A 529 -27.26 21.09 1.31
CA SER A 529 -25.97 20.46 0.96
C SER A 529 -26.10 18.95 1.11
N MET A 530 -25.09 18.22 0.67
CA MET A 530 -25.01 16.76 0.84
C MET A 530 -24.11 16.42 2.03
N THR A 531 -24.51 15.46 2.85
CA THR A 531 -23.71 14.98 3.98
C THR A 531 -23.88 13.48 4.21
N ASP A 532 -22.87 12.82 4.77
CA ASP A 532 -22.96 11.42 5.16
C ASP A 532 -23.93 11.18 6.33
N SER A 533 -24.20 12.21 7.15
CA SER A 533 -24.99 12.09 8.37
C SER A 533 -26.10 13.16 8.46
N PRO A 534 -27.10 13.13 7.55
CA PRO A 534 -28.15 14.16 7.47
C PRO A 534 -29.13 14.14 8.67
N ALA A 535 -29.08 13.10 9.49
CA ALA A 535 -30.01 12.85 10.60
C ALA A 535 -29.32 12.83 11.98
N GLY A 536 -28.10 13.34 12.11
CA GLY A 536 -27.33 13.35 13.35
C GLY A 536 -25.86 13.04 13.10
N ASN A 537 -25.18 12.45 14.07
CA ASN A 537 -23.80 12.01 13.88
C ASN A 537 -23.73 10.76 12.99
N TYR A 538 -22.59 10.55 12.32
CA TYR A 538 -22.33 9.32 11.57
C TYR A 538 -22.30 8.08 12.49
N PRO A 539 -22.55 6.87 11.96
CA PRO A 539 -22.45 5.64 12.75
C PRO A 539 -20.99 5.22 12.99
N ASP A 540 -20.76 4.53 14.09
CA ASP A 540 -19.50 3.81 14.35
C ASP A 540 -19.37 2.61 13.39
N ASP A 541 -18.15 2.21 13.04
CA ASP A 541 -17.80 1.07 12.17
C ASP A 541 -18.52 1.11 10.82
N ALA A 542 -18.44 2.27 10.16
CA ALA A 542 -19.19 2.52 8.94
C ALA A 542 -18.30 2.99 7.80
N THR A 543 -18.65 2.57 6.59
CA THR A 543 -18.13 3.13 5.35
C THR A 543 -19.31 3.67 4.57
N LEU A 544 -19.46 5.00 4.55
CA LEU A 544 -20.57 5.70 3.92
C LEU A 544 -20.09 6.43 2.67
N SER A 545 -20.69 6.14 1.52
CA SER A 545 -20.25 6.72 0.26
C SER A 545 -21.31 7.58 -0.42
N LEU A 546 -20.86 8.62 -1.12
CA LEU A 546 -21.61 9.34 -2.15
C LEU A 546 -20.87 9.14 -3.48
N ILE A 547 -21.55 8.51 -4.43
CA ILE A 547 -20.96 8.04 -5.69
C ILE A 547 -21.73 8.65 -6.86
N MET A 548 -20.99 9.34 -7.73
CA MET A 548 -21.54 9.84 -8.97
C MET A 548 -21.88 8.67 -9.90
N SER A 549 -23.15 8.57 -10.29
CA SER A 549 -23.72 7.48 -11.08
C SER A 549 -23.65 7.78 -12.59
N VAL A 550 -23.67 9.05 -12.96
CA VAL A 550 -23.52 9.53 -14.34
C VAL A 550 -22.15 10.19 -14.49
N PRO A 551 -21.25 9.68 -15.35
CA PRO A 551 -19.93 10.27 -15.49
C PRO A 551 -19.96 11.60 -16.24
N VAL A 552 -19.01 12.48 -15.91
CA VAL A 552 -18.69 13.64 -16.75
C VAL A 552 -17.93 13.15 -17.97
N ASN A 553 -18.38 13.55 -19.16
CA ASN A 553 -17.68 13.26 -20.41
C ASN A 553 -16.45 14.18 -20.56
N LEU A 554 -15.28 13.59 -20.76
CA LEU A 554 -14.01 14.28 -20.91
C LEU A 554 -13.49 14.28 -22.34
N VAL A 555 -14.40 14.16 -23.30
CA VAL A 555 -14.08 14.26 -24.72
C VAL A 555 -14.93 15.34 -25.35
N ASP A 556 -14.28 16.26 -26.05
CA ASP A 556 -14.96 17.35 -26.74
C ASP A 556 -15.61 16.88 -28.06
N SER A 557 -16.28 17.80 -28.75
CA SER A 557 -16.98 17.50 -30.01
C SER A 557 -16.06 17.08 -31.17
N THR A 558 -14.74 17.27 -31.02
CA THR A 558 -13.73 16.86 -32.01
C THR A 558 -13.11 15.50 -31.71
N GLY A 559 -13.40 14.92 -30.54
CA GLY A 559 -12.80 13.67 -30.07
C GLY A 559 -11.53 13.86 -29.25
N ASP A 560 -11.13 15.12 -28.96
CA ASP A 560 -9.97 15.42 -28.13
C ASP A 560 -10.31 15.38 -26.65
N THR A 561 -9.32 14.97 -25.85
CA THR A 561 -9.46 14.85 -24.40
C THR A 561 -9.51 16.23 -23.73
N ILE A 562 -10.40 16.38 -22.76
CA ILE A 562 -10.57 17.56 -21.91
C ILE A 562 -9.85 17.30 -20.58
N LEU A 563 -9.00 18.24 -20.16
CA LEU A 563 -8.32 18.18 -18.87
C LEU A 563 -9.24 18.71 -17.76
N PRO A 564 -9.68 17.87 -16.81
CA PRO A 564 -10.63 18.29 -15.81
C PRO A 564 -9.97 18.90 -14.58
N VAL A 565 -10.62 19.92 -14.04
CA VAL A 565 -10.40 20.46 -12.70
C VAL A 565 -11.66 20.18 -11.91
N VAL A 566 -11.53 19.45 -10.81
CA VAL A 566 -12.66 19.16 -9.92
C VAL A 566 -12.58 20.09 -8.72
N GLY A 567 -13.72 20.63 -8.31
CA GLY A 567 -13.81 21.36 -7.06
C GLY A 567 -15.17 21.20 -6.39
N PHE A 568 -15.20 21.53 -5.10
CA PHE A 568 -16.38 21.51 -4.25
C PHE A 568 -16.10 22.31 -2.98
N TRP A 569 -17.16 22.77 -2.33
CA TRP A 569 -17.11 23.36 -1.00
C TRP A 569 -17.31 22.28 0.05
N GLN A 570 -16.56 22.37 1.15
CA GLN A 570 -16.65 21.41 2.24
C GLN A 570 -16.57 22.06 3.62
N LYS A 571 -17.13 21.36 4.60
CA LYS A 571 -16.83 21.50 6.03
C LYS A 571 -17.01 20.13 6.69
N TYR A 572 -16.34 19.86 7.80
CA TYR A 572 -16.38 18.54 8.41
C TYR A 572 -16.12 18.58 9.92
N ASP A 573 -16.68 17.63 10.64
CA ASP A 573 -16.38 17.34 12.03
C ASP A 573 -16.26 15.82 12.17
N LEU A 574 -15.02 15.35 12.20
CA LEU A 574 -14.62 13.94 12.24
C LEU A 574 -13.74 13.68 13.46
N GLU A 575 -13.65 12.44 13.93
CA GLU A 575 -12.68 12.11 14.97
C GLU A 575 -11.25 12.22 14.43
N ALA A 576 -10.47 13.13 15.00
CA ALA A 576 -9.13 13.45 14.53
C ALA A 576 -8.17 12.26 14.62
N GLY A 577 -7.72 11.79 13.45
CA GLY A 577 -6.76 10.69 13.31
C GLY A 577 -7.36 9.29 13.34
N TYR A 578 -8.70 9.17 13.40
CA TYR A 578 -9.39 7.89 13.51
C TYR A 578 -10.48 7.73 12.46
N ASP A 579 -11.22 8.81 12.20
CA ASP A 579 -12.24 8.84 11.15
C ASP A 579 -11.75 9.70 9.98
N PHE A 580 -12.04 9.24 8.77
CA PHE A 580 -11.48 9.83 7.56
C PHE A 580 -12.54 10.10 6.51
N GLY A 581 -12.53 11.31 5.98
CA GLY A 581 -13.20 11.64 4.72
C GLY A 581 -12.20 11.50 3.58
N THR A 582 -12.53 10.71 2.56
CA THR A 582 -11.71 10.54 1.35
C THR A 582 -12.49 10.96 0.12
N PHE A 583 -11.94 11.90 -0.65
CA PHE A 583 -12.42 12.24 -1.99
C PHE A 583 -11.56 11.56 -3.04
N SER A 584 -12.21 10.85 -3.96
CA SER A 584 -11.57 10.04 -4.99
C SER A 584 -12.21 10.24 -6.36
N ILE A 585 -11.43 9.97 -7.40
CA ILE A 585 -11.89 9.99 -8.79
C ILE A 585 -11.75 8.61 -9.43
N SER A 586 -12.56 8.34 -10.45
CA SER A 586 -12.43 7.12 -11.27
C SER A 586 -12.65 7.41 -12.75
N TRP A 587 -11.91 6.68 -13.60
CA TRP A 587 -12.05 6.75 -15.06
C TRP A 587 -13.02 5.69 -15.62
N ASP A 588 -13.38 4.71 -14.79
CA ASP A 588 -14.20 3.55 -15.18
C ASP A 588 -15.40 3.31 -14.25
N GLY A 589 -15.56 4.14 -13.21
CA GLY A 589 -16.60 4.05 -12.20
C GLY A 589 -16.41 2.89 -11.22
N LYS A 590 -15.22 2.28 -11.18
CA LYS A 590 -14.91 1.10 -10.35
C LYS A 590 -13.65 1.28 -9.54
N ASN A 591 -12.57 1.69 -10.21
CA ASN A 591 -11.27 1.88 -9.60
C ASN A 591 -11.13 3.35 -9.22
N TYR A 592 -11.23 3.65 -7.92
CA TYR A 592 -11.16 4.99 -7.39
C TYR A 592 -9.75 5.29 -6.87
N ARG A 593 -9.18 6.39 -7.36
CA ARG A 593 -7.90 6.94 -6.90
C ARG A 593 -8.18 8.09 -5.92
N PRO A 594 -7.69 8.04 -4.68
CA PRO A 594 -7.85 9.15 -3.73
C PRO A 594 -7.06 10.37 -4.19
N LEU A 595 -7.67 11.55 -4.05
CA LEU A 595 -7.03 12.85 -4.30
C LEU A 595 -6.96 13.71 -3.03
N LEU A 596 -7.84 13.47 -2.06
CA LEU A 596 -7.88 14.16 -0.78
C LEU A 596 -8.28 13.16 0.31
N GLN A 597 -7.61 13.25 1.46
CA GLN A 597 -8.03 12.63 2.71
C GLN A 597 -8.04 13.72 3.80
N ILE A 598 -9.11 13.76 4.58
CA ILE A 598 -9.35 14.70 5.67
C ILE A 598 -9.68 13.95 6.96
N THR A 599 -9.38 14.56 8.10
CA THR A 599 -9.73 14.07 9.43
C THR A 599 -9.77 15.25 10.41
N GLY A 600 -10.39 15.05 11.58
CA GLY A 600 -10.56 16.10 12.59
C GLY A 600 -11.67 17.10 12.23
N THR A 601 -11.58 18.31 12.78
CA THR A 601 -12.65 19.32 12.65
C THR A 601 -12.22 20.49 11.78
N HIS A 602 -13.06 20.82 10.80
CA HIS A 602 -13.01 22.04 10.00
C HIS A 602 -14.42 22.66 9.91
N ALA A 603 -14.71 23.59 10.80
CA ALA A 603 -16.07 24.10 11.04
C ALA A 603 -16.55 25.20 10.07
N ILE A 604 -15.67 25.74 9.23
CA ILE A 604 -16.01 26.78 8.24
C ILE A 604 -16.05 26.15 6.85
N TRP A 605 -16.86 26.71 5.94
CA TRP A 605 -16.84 26.25 4.56
C TRP A 605 -15.53 26.67 3.87
N GLU A 606 -14.85 25.72 3.27
CA GLU A 606 -13.66 25.94 2.43
C GLU A 606 -13.84 25.30 1.05
N GLU A 607 -13.28 25.93 0.03
CA GLU A 607 -13.24 25.37 -1.30
C GLU A 607 -12.01 24.46 -1.44
N TYR A 608 -12.25 23.21 -1.83
CA TYR A 608 -11.21 22.32 -2.33
C TYR A 608 -11.31 22.27 -3.86
N ASN A 609 -10.18 22.43 -4.55
CA ASN A 609 -10.11 22.17 -5.98
C ASN A 609 -8.76 21.56 -6.37
N VAL A 610 -8.78 20.72 -7.41
CA VAL A 610 -7.61 20.00 -7.90
C VAL A 610 -7.71 19.77 -9.41
N GLU A 611 -6.63 20.06 -10.12
CA GLU A 611 -6.45 19.59 -11.49
C GLU A 611 -6.08 18.10 -11.46
N VAL A 612 -6.87 17.26 -12.12
CA VAL A 612 -6.78 15.80 -12.03
C VAL A 612 -5.45 15.24 -12.60
N GLY A 613 -4.74 16.03 -13.41
CA GLY A 613 -3.44 15.67 -13.97
C GLY A 613 -3.56 14.78 -15.21
N GLU A 614 -2.86 13.64 -15.24
CA GLU A 614 -2.86 12.75 -16.40
C GLU A 614 -4.22 12.07 -16.62
N ILE A 615 -4.75 12.22 -17.83
CA ILE A 615 -6.08 11.72 -18.21
C ILE A 615 -5.97 10.28 -18.70
N ARG A 616 -6.67 9.35 -18.04
CA ARG A 616 -6.61 7.90 -18.32
C ARG A 616 -7.90 7.31 -18.91
N GLY A 617 -8.88 8.17 -19.25
CA GLY A 617 -10.14 7.75 -19.84
C GLY A 617 -10.94 8.91 -20.42
N ASP A 618 -12.05 8.59 -21.07
CA ASP A 618 -13.01 9.55 -21.65
C ASP A 618 -14.12 9.98 -20.68
N LYS A 619 -14.10 9.44 -19.45
CA LYS A 619 -15.12 9.63 -18.42
C LYS A 619 -14.48 9.94 -17.08
N LEU A 620 -15.16 10.76 -16.29
CA LEU A 620 -14.80 11.03 -14.90
C LEU A 620 -15.96 10.70 -13.99
N TYR A 621 -15.67 9.95 -12.94
CA TYR A 621 -16.56 9.66 -11.82
C TYR A 621 -15.97 10.26 -10.55
N LEU A 622 -16.83 10.80 -9.69
CA LEU A 622 -16.46 11.37 -8.39
C LEU A 622 -17.02 10.47 -7.27
N LYS A 623 -16.26 10.32 -6.19
CA LYS A 623 -16.70 9.62 -4.98
C LYS A 623 -16.21 10.36 -3.73
N PHE A 624 -17.14 10.56 -2.80
CA PHE A 624 -16.85 10.94 -1.42
C PHE A 624 -17.11 9.73 -0.54
N CYS A 625 -16.23 9.49 0.43
CA CYS A 625 -16.33 8.36 1.34
C CYS A 625 -15.98 8.81 2.74
N LEU A 626 -16.84 8.55 3.71
CA LEU A 626 -16.50 8.60 5.12
C LEU A 626 -16.25 7.16 5.61
N THR A 627 -15.16 6.97 6.33
CA THR A 627 -14.86 5.73 7.04
C THR A 627 -14.69 6.06 8.52
N SER A 628 -15.42 5.37 9.39
CA SER A 628 -15.37 5.54 10.84
C SER A 628 -14.87 4.30 11.57
N ASP A 629 -14.21 4.52 12.71
CA ASP A 629 -13.79 3.46 13.62
C ASP A 629 -14.95 3.01 14.55
N TYR A 630 -14.66 2.10 15.49
CA TYR A 630 -15.68 1.50 16.36
C TYR A 630 -16.28 2.44 17.44
N SER A 631 -15.85 3.69 17.58
CA SER A 631 -16.40 4.60 18.60
C SER A 631 -16.05 6.07 18.38
N VAL A 632 -16.91 6.97 18.85
CA VAL A 632 -16.72 8.44 18.78
C VAL A 632 -17.10 8.96 17.40
N ASN A 633 -18.39 9.15 17.23
CA ASN A 633 -18.93 9.83 16.07
C ASN A 633 -19.18 11.32 16.29
N SER A 634 -19.18 12.06 15.19
CA SER A 634 -19.35 13.51 15.13
C SER A 634 -20.33 13.88 13.99
N ASP A 635 -20.49 15.17 13.71
CA ASP A 635 -21.48 15.69 12.73
C ASP A 635 -21.17 15.33 11.28
N GLY A 636 -20.00 14.74 10.98
CA GLY A 636 -19.67 14.20 9.67
C GLY A 636 -19.12 15.24 8.70
N TRP A 637 -19.16 14.89 7.42
CA TRP A 637 -18.66 15.66 6.30
C TRP A 637 -19.81 16.21 5.47
N TYR A 638 -19.76 17.52 5.21
CA TYR A 638 -20.68 18.22 4.34
C TYR A 638 -19.95 18.64 3.08
N VAL A 639 -20.61 18.43 1.93
CA VAL A 639 -20.13 18.82 0.60
C VAL A 639 -21.22 19.60 -0.11
N ASP A 640 -20.82 20.66 -0.79
CA ASP A 640 -21.72 21.55 -1.52
C ASP A 640 -21.04 22.11 -2.78
N ASP A 641 -21.84 22.64 -3.72
CA ASP A 641 -21.37 23.30 -4.94
C ASP A 641 -20.28 22.50 -5.69
N VAL A 642 -20.54 21.23 -6.00
CA VAL A 642 -19.61 20.36 -6.72
C VAL A 642 -19.56 20.77 -8.18
N TYR A 643 -18.36 20.89 -8.74
CA TYR A 643 -18.17 21.23 -10.14
C TYR A 643 -17.03 20.46 -10.79
N VAL A 644 -17.16 20.29 -12.10
CA VAL A 644 -16.05 19.89 -12.98
C VAL A 644 -15.89 20.94 -14.06
N LEU A 645 -14.74 21.58 -14.08
CA LEU A 645 -14.32 22.46 -15.17
C LEU A 645 -13.40 21.69 -16.12
N GLY A 646 -13.28 22.15 -17.36
CA GLY A 646 -12.54 21.48 -18.41
C GLY A 646 -11.72 22.43 -19.26
N TYR A 647 -10.40 22.20 -19.31
CA TYR A 647 -9.55 22.83 -20.32
C TYR A 647 -9.54 21.98 -21.59
N LYS A 648 -9.82 22.60 -22.73
CA LYS A 648 -9.69 21.95 -24.04
C LYS A 648 -8.23 21.87 -24.45
N LYS A 649 -7.88 20.79 -25.14
CA LYS A 649 -6.54 20.64 -25.70
C LYS A 649 -6.34 21.70 -26.78
N ILE A 650 -5.22 22.43 -26.73
CA ILE A 650 -4.90 23.38 -27.79
C ILE A 650 -4.53 22.61 -29.06
N ASN A 651 -4.99 23.12 -30.21
CA ASN A 651 -4.72 22.55 -31.52
C ASN A 651 -3.98 23.56 -32.40
N PRO A 652 -2.94 23.14 -33.16
CA PRO A 652 -2.27 24.02 -34.12
C PRO A 652 -3.24 24.49 -35.21
N GLN A 653 -3.00 25.68 -35.79
CA GLN A 653 -3.76 26.14 -36.97
C GLN A 653 -3.69 25.11 -38.12
N PRO A 654 -4.80 24.88 -38.85
CA PRO A 654 -4.79 24.03 -40.04
C PRO A 654 -3.75 24.56 -41.05
N GLY A 655 -2.76 23.72 -41.40
CA GLY A 655 -1.73 24.03 -42.40
C GLY A 655 -0.28 24.10 -41.91
N ILE A 656 -0.02 24.13 -40.59
CA ILE A 656 1.35 24.05 -40.04
C ILE A 656 1.66 22.64 -39.48
N GLY A 657 0.63 21.85 -39.09
CA GLY A 657 0.79 20.54 -38.46
C GLY A 657 0.71 19.29 -39.35
N GLU A 658 0.37 19.41 -40.65
CA GLU A 658 0.14 18.21 -41.50
C GLU A 658 1.42 17.39 -41.81
N VAL A 659 2.62 17.90 -41.51
CA VAL A 659 3.90 17.22 -41.83
C VAL A 659 4.47 16.45 -40.63
N ALA A 660 3.91 16.56 -39.44
CA ALA A 660 4.45 15.94 -38.21
C ALA A 660 3.55 14.85 -37.62
N ARG A 661 3.00 13.94 -38.45
CA ARG A 661 2.52 12.64 -37.94
C ARG A 661 3.61 11.59 -38.12
N ARG A 662 4.45 11.40 -37.10
CA ARG A 662 5.18 10.14 -36.94
C ARG A 662 4.37 9.19 -36.07
N GLN A 663 4.26 7.98 -36.60
CA GLN A 663 3.79 6.75 -35.96
C GLN A 663 4.42 6.59 -34.58
N HIS A 664 3.61 6.29 -33.56
CA HIS A 664 3.90 5.24 -32.59
C HIS A 664 2.62 4.94 -31.81
N GLY A 665 2.30 3.65 -31.71
CA GLY A 665 1.12 3.14 -31.05
C GLY A 665 0.91 1.68 -31.40
N GLU A 666 1.96 0.85 -31.30
CA GLU A 666 1.73 -0.58 -31.10
C GLU A 666 1.51 -0.76 -29.59
N LEU A 667 0.24 -0.92 -29.23
CA LEU A 667 -0.16 -1.45 -27.93
C LEU A 667 0.37 -2.88 -27.84
N LEU A 668 1.25 -3.13 -26.87
CA LEU A 668 1.69 -4.48 -26.52
C LEU A 668 0.52 -5.22 -25.86
N ASN A 669 -0.08 -6.12 -26.63
CA ASN A 669 -1.14 -7.01 -26.17
C ASN A 669 -0.56 -8.14 -25.31
N THR A 670 -1.20 -8.47 -24.19
CA THR A 670 -0.96 -9.69 -23.43
C THR A 670 -1.21 -10.91 -24.33
N VAL A 671 -0.14 -11.62 -24.70
CA VAL A 671 -0.23 -12.84 -25.52
C VAL A 671 -0.04 -14.06 -24.62
N ILE A 672 -1.11 -14.83 -24.41
CA ILE A 672 -0.99 -16.16 -23.78
C ILE A 672 -0.62 -17.16 -24.87
N TYR A 673 0.61 -17.68 -24.84
CA TYR A 673 1.04 -18.83 -25.66
C TYR A 673 1.11 -20.09 -24.80
N ILE A 674 0.26 -21.09 -25.07
CA ILE A 674 0.35 -22.40 -24.42
C ILE A 674 0.27 -23.51 -25.49
N PRO A 675 1.38 -24.15 -25.85
CA PRO A 675 1.39 -25.21 -26.84
C PRO A 675 0.71 -26.49 -26.30
N GLY A 676 -0.18 -27.11 -27.09
CA GLY A 676 -0.72 -28.46 -26.83
C GLY A 676 -2.22 -28.56 -26.45
N PHE A 677 -2.94 -27.45 -26.32
CA PHE A 677 -4.37 -27.42 -26.00
C PHE A 677 -5.21 -27.00 -27.21
N SER A 678 -6.42 -27.56 -27.31
CA SER A 678 -7.34 -27.30 -28.43
C SER A 678 -8.37 -26.22 -28.11
N ASN A 679 -8.70 -26.03 -26.83
CA ASN A 679 -9.65 -25.00 -26.40
C ASN A 679 -9.37 -24.52 -24.96
N VAL A 680 -9.91 -23.35 -24.63
CA VAL A 680 -9.97 -22.82 -23.26
C VAL A 680 -11.38 -22.34 -22.95
N ARG A 681 -11.91 -22.74 -21.80
CA ARG A 681 -13.17 -22.22 -21.23
C ARG A 681 -12.86 -21.30 -20.07
N ILE A 682 -13.64 -20.23 -19.95
CA ILE A 682 -13.41 -19.17 -18.97
C ILE A 682 -14.59 -19.16 -18.02
N TYR A 683 -14.33 -19.25 -16.73
CA TYR A 683 -15.34 -19.26 -15.68
C TYR A 683 -15.12 -18.07 -14.73
N THR A 684 -16.20 -17.51 -14.18
CA THR A 684 -16.13 -16.60 -13.04
C THR A 684 -15.84 -17.39 -11.75
N VAL A 685 -15.59 -16.68 -10.65
CA VAL A 685 -15.35 -17.31 -9.34
C VAL A 685 -16.55 -18.08 -8.79
N GLU A 686 -17.76 -17.72 -9.21
CA GLU A 686 -19.01 -18.42 -8.88
C GLU A 686 -19.27 -19.63 -9.80
N GLY A 687 -18.32 -19.98 -10.67
CA GLY A 687 -18.42 -21.13 -11.59
C GLY A 687 -19.27 -20.88 -12.83
N ARG A 688 -19.60 -19.61 -13.16
CA ARG A 688 -20.38 -19.26 -14.35
C ARG A 688 -19.49 -19.24 -15.59
N LEU A 689 -19.87 -19.96 -16.64
CA LEU A 689 -19.15 -19.95 -17.92
C LEU A 689 -19.32 -18.61 -18.64
N MET A 690 -18.21 -17.91 -18.87
CA MET A 690 -18.12 -16.63 -19.58
C MET A 690 -17.91 -16.80 -21.09
N GLY A 691 -17.23 -17.86 -21.51
CA GLY A 691 -17.00 -18.14 -22.92
C GLY A 691 -16.04 -19.30 -23.17
N GLU A 692 -15.94 -19.73 -24.43
CA GLU A 692 -15.03 -20.77 -24.90
C GLU A 692 -14.27 -20.26 -26.14
N ILE A 693 -12.96 -20.53 -26.19
CA ILE A 693 -12.08 -20.10 -27.29
C ILE A 693 -11.38 -21.31 -27.89
N ASP A 694 -11.48 -21.45 -29.21
CA ASP A 694 -10.78 -22.47 -29.98
C ASP A 694 -9.32 -22.04 -30.23
N LEU A 695 -8.38 -22.79 -29.67
CA LEU A 695 -6.94 -22.53 -29.76
C LEU A 695 -6.29 -23.25 -30.95
N SER A 696 -7.06 -24.01 -31.74
CA SER A 696 -6.54 -24.73 -32.91
C SER A 696 -6.18 -23.82 -34.09
N GLN A 697 -6.74 -22.60 -34.15
CA GLN A 697 -6.52 -21.63 -35.23
C GLN A 697 -5.74 -20.37 -34.81
N GLN A 698 -5.63 -20.08 -33.52
CA GLN A 698 -4.87 -18.95 -32.98
C GLN A 698 -4.13 -19.41 -31.71
N LYS A 699 -2.78 -19.40 -31.76
CA LYS A 699 -1.95 -19.83 -30.63
C LYS A 699 -1.80 -18.76 -29.54
N ASN A 700 -2.24 -17.54 -29.83
CA ASN A 700 -2.05 -16.33 -29.05
C ASN A 700 -3.40 -15.63 -28.94
N VAL A 701 -3.98 -15.58 -27.73
CA VAL A 701 -5.27 -14.95 -27.49
C VAL A 701 -5.15 -13.89 -26.39
N PRO A 702 -5.37 -12.60 -26.70
CA PRO A 702 -5.39 -11.55 -25.70
C PRO A 702 -6.69 -11.61 -24.90
N LEU A 703 -6.65 -12.34 -23.78
CA LEU A 703 -7.80 -12.50 -22.88
C LEU A 703 -8.05 -11.25 -22.02
N GLY A 704 -7.00 -10.50 -21.70
CA GLY A 704 -7.07 -9.30 -20.86
C GLY A 704 -8.06 -8.27 -21.40
N ASP A 705 -8.09 -8.03 -22.71
CA ASP A 705 -8.98 -7.03 -23.31
C ASP A 705 -10.45 -7.42 -23.24
N LYS A 706 -10.74 -8.72 -23.29
CA LYS A 706 -12.10 -9.27 -23.45
C LYS A 706 -12.82 -9.52 -22.13
N LEU A 707 -12.11 -9.46 -21.01
CA LEU A 707 -12.66 -9.72 -19.69
C LEU A 707 -12.61 -8.45 -18.82
N PRO A 708 -13.64 -8.17 -18.00
CA PRO A 708 -13.56 -7.10 -17.00
C PRO A 708 -12.52 -7.42 -15.91
N SER A 709 -12.09 -6.42 -15.15
CA SER A 709 -11.23 -6.67 -13.97
C SER A 709 -11.91 -7.66 -13.02
N GLY A 710 -11.14 -8.61 -12.50
CA GLY A 710 -11.66 -9.68 -11.67
C GLY A 710 -10.85 -10.97 -11.77
N VAL A 711 -11.26 -11.96 -10.98
CA VAL A 711 -10.62 -13.28 -10.93
C VAL A 711 -11.40 -14.26 -11.81
N TYR A 712 -10.70 -15.01 -12.65
CA TYR A 712 -11.29 -15.99 -13.57
C TYR A 712 -10.58 -17.33 -13.44
N PHE A 713 -11.34 -18.40 -13.68
CA PHE A 713 -10.83 -19.76 -13.79
C PHE A 713 -10.83 -20.20 -15.26
N LEU A 714 -9.66 -20.56 -15.76
CA LEU A 714 -9.46 -21.04 -17.13
C LEU A 714 -9.36 -22.56 -17.14
N GLU A 715 -10.28 -23.24 -17.83
CA GLU A 715 -10.24 -24.68 -18.09
C GLU A 715 -9.68 -24.94 -19.49
N TYR A 716 -8.44 -25.41 -19.57
CA TYR A 716 -7.81 -25.80 -20.84
C TYR A 716 -8.10 -27.27 -21.13
N ARG A 717 -8.61 -27.62 -22.33
CA ARG A 717 -8.77 -29.03 -22.73
C ARG A 717 -7.90 -29.38 -23.93
N GLY A 718 -7.21 -30.51 -23.80
CA GLY A 718 -6.36 -31.08 -24.86
C GLY A 718 -7.01 -32.26 -25.59
N ASN A 719 -6.48 -32.59 -26.76
CA ASN A 719 -6.97 -33.67 -27.65
C ASN A 719 -7.02 -35.09 -27.01
N ARG A 720 -6.44 -35.29 -25.82
CA ARG A 720 -6.40 -36.58 -25.10
C ARG A 720 -7.00 -36.52 -23.68
N LYS A 721 -7.99 -35.66 -23.44
CA LYS A 721 -8.67 -35.47 -22.13
C LYS A 721 -7.78 -34.92 -20.99
N MET A 722 -6.65 -34.28 -21.28
CA MET A 722 -6.02 -33.43 -20.27
C MET A 722 -6.88 -32.19 -20.05
N VAL A 723 -7.24 -31.94 -18.79
CA VAL A 723 -7.94 -30.73 -18.35
C VAL A 723 -7.06 -30.05 -17.30
N ILE A 724 -6.69 -28.79 -17.52
CA ILE A 724 -5.92 -27.99 -16.55
C ILE A 724 -6.75 -26.77 -16.19
N TYR A 725 -6.83 -26.47 -14.89
CA TYR A 725 -7.46 -25.26 -14.37
C TYR A 725 -6.37 -24.24 -13.99
N LYS A 726 -6.48 -23.00 -14.45
CA LYS A 726 -5.60 -21.89 -14.05
C LYS A 726 -6.41 -20.72 -13.51
N LYS A 727 -5.90 -20.04 -12.49
CA LYS A 727 -6.43 -18.76 -11.99
C LYS A 727 -5.81 -17.62 -12.79
N MET A 728 -6.63 -16.67 -13.24
CA MET A 728 -6.19 -15.47 -13.94
C MET A 728 -6.82 -14.27 -13.25
N VAL A 729 -6.00 -13.32 -12.83
CA VAL A 729 -6.47 -12.03 -12.34
C VAL A 729 -6.31 -11.03 -13.46
N VAL A 730 -7.41 -10.44 -13.88
CA VAL A 730 -7.40 -9.32 -14.82
C VAL A 730 -7.45 -8.05 -13.99
N ILE A 731 -6.41 -7.22 -14.08
CA ILE A 731 -6.35 -5.87 -13.51
C ILE A 731 -6.21 -4.95 -14.72
N LYS A 732 -7.23 -4.13 -14.95
CA LYS A 732 -7.22 -3.12 -16.01
C LYS A 732 -6.91 -1.76 -15.44
#